data_AF-A0A673JVW7-F1
#
_entry.id   AF-A0A673JVW7-F1
#
_cell.length_a   1.000
_cell.length_b   1.000
_cell.length_c   1.000
_cell.angle_alpha   90.00
_cell.angle_beta   90.00
_cell.angle_gamma   90.00
#
_symmetry.space_group_name_H-M   'P 1'
#
loop_
_entity.id
_entity.type
_entity.pdbx_description
1 polymer ?
#
loop_
_entity_poly.entity_id
_entity_poly.type
_entity_poly.pdbx_seq_one_letter_code
_entity_poly.pdbx_strand_id
1 'polypeptide(L)'
;EEEEEVEVEEAEELGHVDTYADYRPSKSKIGISHPDRVVETNTLSSQHEVILQKNQRAGFLIGDGAGVGKGRTVAGIILENYLKGRKKALWFSVSNDLKYDAERDLQDIGASNIQVHALNKIKYGDTATSEGVLFATYSALIGESQAGGQLRTRLKQILDWCEPGFDGVIIFDECHKAKNATSTKMGKAVLDLQNKLPSARVIYASATGASEPKNMIYMSRLGIWGEGTPFRTFDDFLHTIEKRGVGAMEIVAMDMKVSGMYIARQLSFSGVSFRIEEISLDDDFKLVYNKAAKLVTLAEFIQAADELCMSSRKSLWGQFWSSHQRFFKYLCIAAKVRCLVELAKKELEAGKCVVIGLQSTGEARTREVLDENDGHLDRFVSAAEGVFQSLVLKHFPSEKQRREKGAGNKRKRESCRALVSLSIHSIDLRFHPSLARLEEKKQGLLNKIAELGKELPLNTLDELIDKFGGPEHVSEMTGRKGRVVRRPDGSVRYESRAEQAHTIDQINVKEKDRFMNGEKLVAIISEAASSGISLQADRRVKNQRRRVHMTLELPWSADRAIQQFGRTHRSNQVTAPEYIFLISELAGERRFASIVAKRLESLGALTHGDRRATESRDLSKYNFENKYGTKALDKITKAILGQIESKVPPPQDYPGGDAMFFRGKQVLCKVSTRDISHLFYCNITKFLNRILGLEVHKQNSLFQYFTDNFDYLIEKDKKEGKYDMGILDLAPGNDQIYEETQEKFLTAGNPQDGQVILYKKCVHKIKTKLKLTKPLIKLTKTKLKL
;
A
#
# COMPACT_ATOMS: atom_id res chain seq x y z
N GLU A 1 24.05 -49.73 -34.17
CA GLU A 1 25.13 -49.04 -33.46
C GLU A 1 24.94 -47.55 -33.71
N GLU A 2 25.15 -46.79 -32.64
CA GLU A 2 25.09 -45.33 -32.48
C GLU A 2 23.67 -44.72 -32.33
N GLU A 3 23.29 -44.58 -31.05
CA GLU A 3 22.31 -43.62 -30.54
C GLU A 3 22.91 -42.21 -30.61
N GLU A 4 22.25 -41.28 -31.30
CA GLU A 4 22.55 -39.84 -31.17
C GLU A 4 21.83 -39.28 -29.94
N GLU A 5 22.60 -38.95 -28.90
CA GLU A 5 22.16 -38.11 -27.78
C GLU A 5 21.75 -36.72 -28.31
N VAL A 6 20.46 -36.40 -28.22
CA VAL A 6 19.97 -35.04 -28.42
C VAL A 6 20.28 -34.24 -27.15
N GLU A 7 21.35 -33.45 -27.16
CA GLU A 7 21.60 -32.38 -26.19
C GLU A 7 20.43 -31.40 -26.23
N VAL A 8 19.59 -31.43 -25.20
CA VAL A 8 18.57 -30.41 -24.95
C VAL A 8 19.31 -29.17 -24.42
N GLU A 9 19.54 -28.18 -25.27
CA GLU A 9 19.96 -26.85 -24.85
C GLU A 9 18.86 -26.24 -23.96
N GLU A 10 19.11 -26.18 -22.65
CA GLU A 10 18.29 -25.45 -21.68
C GLU A 10 18.23 -23.98 -22.09
N ALA A 11 17.05 -23.53 -22.53
CA ALA A 11 16.74 -22.12 -22.70
C ALA A 11 16.77 -21.44 -21.31
N GLU A 12 17.82 -20.67 -21.04
CA GLU A 12 17.93 -19.87 -19.82
C GLU A 12 16.86 -18.77 -19.81
N GLU A 13 15.75 -19.03 -19.12
CA GLU A 13 14.66 -18.09 -18.88
C GLU A 13 15.10 -16.91 -18.02
N LEU A 14 15.04 -15.71 -18.62
CA LEU A 14 15.16 -14.45 -17.92
C LEU A 14 13.92 -14.19 -17.04
N GLY A 15 14.09 -14.30 -15.72
CA GLY A 15 13.24 -13.60 -14.74
C GLY A 15 12.02 -14.36 -14.22
N HIS A 16 12.06 -15.69 -14.14
CA HIS A 16 11.03 -16.44 -13.41
C HIS A 16 11.05 -16.04 -11.92
N VAL A 17 9.93 -15.53 -11.38
CA VAL A 17 9.80 -15.37 -9.92
C VAL A 17 9.57 -16.75 -9.33
N ASP A 18 10.37 -17.09 -8.32
CA ASP A 18 10.26 -18.38 -7.63
C ASP A 18 8.88 -18.50 -6.97
N THR A 19 8.09 -19.49 -7.37
CA THR A 19 6.87 -19.85 -6.63
C THR A 19 7.27 -20.63 -5.38
N TYR A 20 6.45 -20.57 -4.33
CA TYR A 20 6.73 -21.32 -3.10
C TYR A 20 6.84 -22.84 -3.32
N ALA A 21 6.06 -23.42 -4.23
CA ALA A 21 6.06 -24.86 -4.48
C ALA A 21 7.24 -25.32 -5.37
N ASP A 22 7.74 -24.43 -6.24
CA ASP A 22 8.79 -24.82 -7.18
C ASP A 22 10.18 -24.37 -6.70
N TYR A 23 10.26 -23.62 -5.59
CA TYR A 23 11.50 -23.05 -5.10
C TYR A 23 12.50 -24.12 -4.64
N ARG A 24 13.73 -24.00 -5.15
CA ARG A 24 14.92 -24.72 -4.69
C ARG A 24 16.11 -23.74 -4.71
N PRO A 25 16.91 -23.64 -3.63
CA PRO A 25 18.11 -22.82 -3.61
C PRO A 25 19.05 -23.25 -4.72
N SER A 26 19.59 -22.26 -5.43
CA SER A 26 20.49 -22.47 -6.58
C SER A 26 21.74 -23.30 -6.23
N LYS A 27 22.12 -23.35 -4.95
CA LYS A 27 23.26 -24.12 -4.43
C LYS A 27 22.89 -25.46 -3.79
N SER A 28 21.61 -25.77 -3.56
CA SER A 28 21.21 -27.02 -2.91
C SER A 28 21.05 -28.16 -3.91
N LYS A 29 22.02 -29.07 -3.97
CA LYS A 29 21.95 -30.30 -4.77
C LYS A 29 21.22 -31.46 -4.07
N ILE A 30 20.77 -31.27 -2.83
CA ILE A 30 20.10 -32.27 -2.00
C ILE A 30 18.64 -31.83 -1.75
N GLY A 31 17.72 -32.79 -1.71
CA GLY A 31 16.27 -32.56 -1.51
C GLY A 31 15.50 -32.26 -2.80
N ILE A 32 14.17 -32.32 -2.72
CA ILE A 32 13.24 -31.90 -3.79
C ILE A 32 12.83 -30.43 -3.59
N SER A 33 12.17 -29.80 -4.56
CA SER A 33 11.64 -28.43 -4.42
C SER A 33 10.73 -28.29 -3.19
N HIS A 34 10.56 -27.06 -2.69
CA HIS A 34 9.71 -26.79 -1.52
C HIS A 34 8.32 -27.44 -1.65
N PRO A 35 7.71 -27.96 -0.57
CA PRO A 35 8.01 -27.73 0.84
C PRO A 35 8.91 -28.80 1.49
N ASP A 36 10.06 -29.12 0.88
CA ASP A 36 11.07 -29.98 1.48
C ASP A 36 11.79 -29.35 2.68
N ARG A 37 11.91 -30.11 3.78
CA ARG A 37 12.53 -29.65 5.03
C ARG A 37 14.05 -29.45 4.90
N VAL A 38 14.72 -30.25 4.08
CA VAL A 38 16.18 -30.14 3.87
C VAL A 38 16.48 -28.87 3.08
N VAL A 39 15.67 -28.59 2.06
CA VAL A 39 15.74 -27.36 1.29
C VAL A 39 15.47 -26.12 2.15
N GLU A 40 14.45 -26.14 3.00
CA GLU A 40 14.15 -25.01 3.91
C GLU A 40 15.29 -24.75 4.89
N THR A 41 15.83 -25.81 5.50
CA THR A 41 16.90 -25.72 6.51
C THR A 41 18.21 -25.23 5.89
N ASN A 42 18.62 -25.80 4.75
CA ASN A 42 19.85 -25.38 4.06
C ASN A 42 19.86 -23.90 3.68
N THR A 43 18.69 -23.35 3.32
CA THR A 43 18.58 -21.93 2.95
C THR A 43 18.79 -21.00 4.15
N LEU A 44 18.40 -21.43 5.34
CA LEU A 44 18.38 -20.60 6.55
C LEU A 44 19.66 -20.77 7.41
N SER A 45 20.27 -21.95 7.40
CA SER A 45 21.40 -22.27 8.27
C SER A 45 22.75 -21.76 7.75
N SER A 46 22.95 -21.60 6.44
CA SER A 46 24.27 -21.26 5.87
C SER A 46 24.73 -19.85 6.20
N GLN A 47 23.82 -18.87 6.22
CA GLN A 47 24.19 -17.47 6.40
C GLN A 47 24.51 -17.12 7.86
N HIS A 48 23.86 -17.81 8.81
CA HIS A 48 24.09 -17.58 10.22
C HIS A 48 25.45 -18.08 10.73
N GLU A 49 26.22 -18.82 9.94
CA GLU A 49 27.59 -19.21 10.28
C GLU A 49 28.66 -18.29 9.66
N VAL A 50 28.27 -17.35 8.80
CA VAL A 50 29.18 -16.37 8.19
C VAL A 50 29.46 -15.22 9.17
N ILE A 51 30.73 -14.88 9.35
CA ILE A 51 31.18 -13.70 10.09
C ILE A 51 31.74 -12.68 9.09
N LEU A 52 31.16 -11.49 9.06
CA LEU A 52 31.62 -10.36 8.25
C LEU A 52 32.94 -9.81 8.81
N GLN A 53 33.71 -9.09 7.98
CA GLN A 53 35.05 -8.59 8.35
C GLN A 53 35.08 -7.70 9.61
N LYS A 54 33.98 -7.02 9.93
CA LYS A 54 33.83 -6.25 11.18
C LYS A 54 33.55 -7.10 12.43
N ASN A 55 33.85 -8.39 12.39
CA ASN A 55 33.53 -9.37 13.44
C ASN A 55 32.04 -9.39 13.81
N GLN A 56 31.19 -9.22 12.80
CA GLN A 56 29.74 -9.16 12.93
C GLN A 56 29.14 -10.35 12.17
N ARG A 57 28.31 -11.17 12.80
CA ARG A 57 27.62 -12.28 12.14
C ARG A 57 26.72 -11.79 10.99
N ALA A 58 26.76 -12.46 9.84
CA ALA A 58 25.92 -12.06 8.72
C ALA A 58 24.42 -12.26 9.02
N GLY A 59 23.60 -11.40 8.43
CA GLY A 59 22.15 -11.46 8.49
C GLY A 59 21.55 -12.06 7.23
N PHE A 60 20.29 -12.44 7.31
CA PHE A 60 19.55 -13.08 6.22
C PHE A 60 18.21 -12.37 5.96
N LEU A 61 17.84 -12.20 4.69
CA LEU A 61 16.60 -11.54 4.27
C LEU A 61 15.56 -12.56 3.76
N ILE A 62 14.41 -12.60 4.43
CA ILE A 62 13.19 -13.28 3.99
C ILE A 62 12.28 -12.25 3.30
N GLY A 63 12.37 -12.18 1.98
CA GLY A 63 11.53 -11.37 1.09
C GLY A 63 10.30 -12.08 0.56
N ASP A 64 9.90 -13.21 1.14
CA ASP A 64 8.70 -13.92 0.68
C ASP A 64 7.46 -13.02 0.66
N GLY A 65 6.62 -13.23 -0.34
CA GLY A 65 5.34 -12.56 -0.51
C GLY A 65 4.39 -12.77 0.68
N ALA A 66 3.30 -12.00 0.69
CA ALA A 66 2.23 -12.21 1.66
C ALA A 66 1.63 -13.61 1.51
N GLY A 67 1.25 -14.23 2.62
CA GLY A 67 0.58 -15.54 2.61
C GLY A 67 1.50 -16.76 2.42
N VAL A 68 2.79 -16.60 2.09
CA VAL A 68 3.73 -17.72 1.90
C VAL A 68 3.98 -18.50 3.20
N GLY A 69 4.17 -17.81 4.33
CA GLY A 69 4.43 -18.46 5.62
C GLY A 69 5.58 -17.88 6.44
N LYS A 70 6.06 -16.67 6.14
CA LYS A 70 7.20 -16.02 6.81
C LYS A 70 7.24 -16.19 8.33
N GLY A 71 6.11 -15.98 9.01
CA GLY A 71 6.05 -16.11 10.47
C GLY A 71 6.34 -17.52 10.98
N ARG A 72 5.91 -18.57 10.25
CA ARG A 72 6.27 -19.98 10.56
C ARG A 72 7.73 -20.29 10.24
N THR A 73 8.27 -19.74 9.15
CA THR A 73 9.71 -19.85 8.86
C THR A 73 10.53 -19.22 9.98
N VAL A 74 10.15 -18.02 10.43
CA VAL A 74 10.75 -17.35 11.60
C VAL A 74 10.61 -18.20 12.87
N ALA A 75 9.43 -18.74 13.15
CA ALA A 75 9.22 -19.63 14.29
C ALA A 75 10.12 -20.87 14.23
N GLY A 76 10.32 -21.45 13.04
CA GLY A 76 11.23 -22.57 12.80
C GLY A 76 12.69 -22.22 13.13
N ILE A 77 13.15 -21.03 12.75
CA ILE A 77 14.50 -20.52 13.07
C ILE A 77 14.66 -20.36 14.60
N ILE A 78 13.62 -19.84 15.28
CA ILE A 78 13.63 -19.73 16.75
C ILE A 78 13.72 -21.12 17.39
N LEU A 79 12.88 -22.07 16.94
CA LEU A 79 12.87 -23.45 17.46
C LEU A 79 14.25 -24.12 17.28
N GLU A 80 14.84 -24.02 16.09
CA GLU A 80 16.17 -24.58 15.82
C GLU A 80 17.23 -24.03 16.79
N ASN A 81 17.24 -22.71 17.00
CA ASN A 81 18.18 -22.08 17.93
C ASN A 81 17.89 -22.46 19.39
N TYR A 82 16.61 -22.56 19.76
CA TYR A 82 16.19 -23.01 21.08
C TYR A 82 16.64 -24.44 21.37
N LEU A 83 16.58 -25.33 20.38
CA LEU A 83 17.08 -26.71 20.48
C LEU A 83 18.60 -26.77 20.54
N LYS A 84 19.31 -25.85 19.87
CA LYS A 84 20.78 -25.68 19.95
C LYS A 84 21.27 -24.99 21.23
N GLY A 85 20.41 -24.83 22.24
CA GLY A 85 20.76 -24.23 23.52
C GLY A 85 20.66 -22.70 23.59
N ARG A 86 20.32 -22.02 22.48
CA ARG A 86 20.13 -20.56 22.45
C ARG A 86 18.70 -20.21 22.83
N LYS A 87 18.46 -20.11 24.14
CA LYS A 87 17.11 -20.02 24.73
C LYS A 87 16.43 -18.66 24.64
N LYS A 88 17.14 -17.61 24.22
CA LYS A 88 16.65 -16.23 24.15
C LYS A 88 16.57 -15.74 22.70
N ALA A 89 15.39 -15.26 22.29
CA ALA A 89 15.17 -14.64 20.97
C ALA A 89 14.46 -13.29 21.08
N LEU A 90 14.80 -12.34 20.21
CA LEU A 90 14.13 -11.05 20.08
C LEU A 90 13.24 -11.05 18.82
N TRP A 91 11.97 -10.67 18.97
CA TRP A 91 11.05 -10.53 17.84
C TRP A 91 10.47 -9.12 17.81
N PHE A 92 10.93 -8.30 16.85
CA PHE A 92 10.42 -6.96 16.62
C PHE A 92 9.39 -6.94 15.50
N SER A 93 8.24 -6.32 15.75
CA SER A 93 7.19 -6.14 14.73
C SER A 93 6.51 -4.77 14.86
N VAL A 94 5.43 -4.54 14.10
CA VAL A 94 4.81 -3.22 13.94
C VAL A 94 3.71 -2.90 14.96
N SER A 95 3.06 -3.92 15.50
CA SER A 95 2.07 -3.79 16.58
C SER A 95 2.33 -4.84 17.66
N ASN A 96 1.92 -4.55 18.89
CA ASN A 96 1.96 -5.53 19.97
C ASN A 96 0.98 -6.70 19.73
N ASP A 97 -0.04 -6.51 18.89
CA ASP A 97 -1.05 -7.55 18.62
C ASP A 97 -0.49 -8.71 17.81
N LEU A 98 0.54 -8.44 17.00
CA LEU A 98 1.25 -9.47 16.23
C LEU A 98 2.02 -10.45 17.13
N LYS A 99 2.03 -10.23 18.45
CA LYS A 99 2.46 -11.21 19.44
C LYS A 99 1.62 -12.49 19.35
N TYR A 100 0.30 -12.35 19.19
CA TYR A 100 -0.60 -13.52 19.09
C TYR A 100 -0.39 -14.28 17.77
N ASP A 101 -0.01 -13.57 16.70
CA ASP A 101 0.45 -14.21 15.45
C ASP A 101 1.74 -15.00 15.68
N ALA A 102 2.72 -14.45 16.40
CA ALA A 102 3.96 -15.14 16.73
C ALA A 102 3.72 -16.39 17.61
N GLU A 103 2.83 -16.30 18.60
CA GLU A 103 2.42 -17.45 19.44
C GLU A 103 1.76 -18.55 18.61
N ARG A 104 0.82 -18.17 17.73
CA ARG A 104 0.18 -19.10 16.79
C ARG A 104 1.21 -19.76 15.89
N ASP A 105 2.14 -18.99 15.33
CA ASP A 105 3.11 -19.52 14.37
C ASP A 105 4.10 -20.49 15.04
N LEU A 106 4.45 -20.29 16.32
CA LEU A 106 5.17 -21.26 17.14
C LEU A 106 4.34 -22.51 17.45
N GLN A 107 3.07 -22.34 17.82
CA GLN A 107 2.15 -23.45 18.06
C GLN A 107 1.96 -24.33 16.82
N ASP A 108 1.82 -23.71 15.64
CA ASP A 108 1.61 -24.38 14.36
C ASP A 108 2.74 -25.33 13.97
N ILE A 109 3.96 -25.07 14.45
CA ILE A 109 5.13 -25.92 14.22
C ILE A 109 5.42 -26.86 15.41
N GLY A 110 4.53 -26.91 16.40
CA GLY A 110 4.68 -27.75 17.60
C GLY A 110 5.61 -27.19 18.68
N ALA A 111 5.97 -25.89 18.62
CA ALA A 111 6.89 -25.23 19.56
C ALA A 111 6.16 -24.45 20.68
N SER A 112 5.03 -24.94 21.16
CA SER A 112 4.20 -24.26 22.18
C SER A 112 4.88 -24.11 23.54
N ASN A 113 5.97 -24.83 23.78
CA ASN A 113 6.80 -24.70 24.98
C ASN A 113 7.63 -23.41 25.02
N ILE A 114 7.83 -22.73 23.88
CA ILE A 114 8.58 -21.47 23.81
C ILE A 114 7.64 -20.30 24.13
N GLN A 115 7.77 -19.71 25.31
CA GLN A 115 6.92 -18.61 25.74
C GLN A 115 7.24 -17.30 25.00
N VAL A 116 6.19 -16.53 24.67
CA VAL A 116 6.31 -15.20 24.07
C VAL A 116 5.96 -14.11 25.10
N HIS A 117 6.96 -13.33 25.48
CA HIS A 117 6.88 -12.28 26.49
C HIS A 117 6.72 -10.91 25.82
N ALA A 118 5.68 -10.16 26.16
CA ALA A 118 5.45 -8.84 25.58
C ALA A 118 6.20 -7.76 26.38
N LEU A 119 7.17 -7.07 25.76
CA LEU A 119 8.01 -6.07 26.43
C LEU A 119 7.20 -4.94 27.07
N ASN A 120 6.07 -4.56 26.46
CA ASN A 120 5.19 -3.51 26.99
C ASN A 120 4.52 -3.90 28.33
N LYS A 121 4.38 -5.19 28.63
CA LYS A 121 3.86 -5.70 29.91
C LYS A 121 4.95 -5.84 30.98
N ILE A 122 6.22 -5.79 30.60
CA ILE A 122 7.37 -5.86 31.51
C ILE A 122 7.73 -4.45 31.98
N LYS A 123 7.94 -4.27 33.29
CA LYS A 123 8.33 -2.99 33.90
C LYS A 123 9.72 -2.55 33.43
N TYR A 124 10.01 -1.26 33.48
CA TYR A 124 11.33 -0.74 33.08
C TYR A 124 12.44 -1.21 34.03
N GLY A 125 13.47 -1.84 33.47
CA GLY A 125 14.61 -2.39 34.20
C GLY A 125 14.38 -3.78 34.80
N ASP A 126 13.20 -4.37 34.58
CA ASP A 126 12.93 -5.76 34.92
C ASP A 126 13.41 -6.69 33.78
N THR A 127 14.26 -7.65 34.12
CA THR A 127 14.82 -8.66 33.21
C THR A 127 14.50 -10.09 33.67
N ALA A 128 13.52 -10.27 34.57
CA ALA A 128 13.23 -11.55 35.23
C ALA A 128 12.80 -12.68 34.29
N THR A 129 12.36 -12.38 33.07
CA THR A 129 12.09 -13.39 32.04
C THR A 129 13.40 -14.04 31.59
N SER A 130 13.66 -15.29 31.93
CA SER A 130 14.97 -15.94 31.65
C SER A 130 15.06 -16.55 30.24
N GLU A 131 13.98 -17.10 29.70
CA GLU A 131 13.97 -17.82 28.42
C GLU A 131 12.72 -17.54 27.58
N GLY A 132 12.84 -17.74 26.26
CA GLY A 132 11.77 -17.61 25.29
C GLY A 132 11.97 -16.46 24.30
N VAL A 133 10.86 -15.98 23.75
CA VAL A 133 10.82 -14.87 22.79
C VAL A 133 10.44 -13.59 23.53
N LEU A 134 11.30 -12.58 23.53
CA LEU A 134 10.93 -11.23 23.93
C LEU A 134 10.39 -10.47 22.71
N PHE A 135 9.07 -10.27 22.70
CA PHE A 135 8.32 -9.59 21.64
C PHE A 135 8.19 -8.10 21.92
N ALA A 136 8.54 -7.26 20.94
CA ALA A 136 8.50 -5.80 21.07
C ALA A 136 8.10 -5.11 19.76
N THR A 137 7.61 -3.87 19.87
CA THR A 137 7.39 -3.03 18.68
C THR A 137 8.62 -2.21 18.35
N TYR A 138 8.79 -1.83 17.07
CA TYR A 138 9.84 -0.87 16.69
C TYR A 138 9.76 0.45 17.48
N SER A 139 8.55 0.92 17.77
CA SER A 139 8.34 2.11 18.62
C SER A 139 8.77 1.90 20.07
N ALA A 140 8.76 0.67 20.58
CA ALA A 140 9.20 0.41 21.95
C ALA A 140 10.71 0.64 22.10
N LEU A 141 11.53 0.45 21.05
CA LEU A 141 12.98 0.66 21.10
C LEU A 141 13.38 2.08 21.53
N ILE A 142 12.56 3.07 21.17
CA ILE A 142 12.79 4.48 21.50
C ILE A 142 12.10 4.91 22.81
N GLY A 143 11.52 3.97 23.55
CA GLY A 143 10.80 4.23 24.79
C GLY A 143 11.75 4.53 25.95
N GLU A 144 11.41 5.56 26.74
CA GLU A 144 12.20 6.04 27.88
C GLU A 144 11.30 6.25 29.10
N SER A 145 11.86 6.06 30.30
CA SER A 145 11.19 6.32 31.58
C SER A 145 12.15 7.03 32.53
N GLN A 146 11.61 7.93 33.35
CA GLN A 146 12.31 8.72 34.37
C GLN A 146 11.84 8.37 35.80
N ALA A 147 11.12 7.25 35.97
CA ALA A 147 10.63 6.83 37.27
C ALA A 147 11.80 6.55 38.23
N GLY A 148 11.79 7.22 39.39
CA GLY A 148 12.82 7.06 40.42
C GLY A 148 14.13 7.84 40.19
N GLY A 149 14.14 8.85 39.30
CA GLY A 149 15.30 9.75 39.11
C GLY A 149 16.43 9.19 38.24
N GLN A 150 16.31 7.95 37.74
CA GLN A 150 17.25 7.32 36.83
C GLN A 150 16.62 7.18 35.43
N LEU A 151 17.29 7.70 34.39
CA LEU A 151 16.87 7.50 33.01
C LEU A 151 17.01 6.02 32.63
N ARG A 152 15.87 5.37 32.33
CA ARG A 152 15.81 3.99 31.84
C ARG A 152 15.29 3.97 30.42
N THR A 153 16.01 3.34 29.51
CA THR A 153 15.58 3.17 28.11
C THR A 153 15.20 1.72 27.85
N ARG A 154 14.22 1.49 26.98
CA ARG A 154 13.84 0.13 26.56
C ARG A 154 14.96 -0.56 25.80
N LEU A 155 15.73 0.18 24.99
CA LEU A 155 16.91 -0.37 24.33
C LEU A 155 17.93 -0.90 25.34
N LYS A 156 18.20 -0.15 26.42
CA LYS A 156 19.11 -0.62 27.48
C LYS A 156 18.56 -1.88 28.17
N GLN A 157 17.27 -1.89 28.53
CA GLN A 157 16.64 -3.07 29.12
C GLN A 157 16.74 -4.32 28.22
N ILE A 158 16.56 -4.17 26.91
CA ILE A 158 16.72 -5.27 25.95
C ILE A 158 18.17 -5.77 25.93
N LEU A 159 19.14 -4.86 25.91
CA LEU A 159 20.56 -5.21 25.93
C LEU A 159 20.95 -5.91 27.24
N ASP A 160 20.45 -5.42 28.37
CA ASP A 160 20.67 -6.03 29.69
C ASP A 160 20.06 -7.45 29.73
N TRP A 161 18.88 -7.66 29.12
CA TRP A 161 18.24 -8.98 28.99
C TRP A 161 19.02 -9.96 28.09
N CYS A 162 19.62 -9.45 27.01
CA CYS A 162 20.42 -10.26 26.09
C CYS A 162 21.72 -10.77 26.73
N GLU A 163 22.24 -10.06 27.73
CA GLU A 163 23.54 -10.29 28.36
C GLU A 163 24.74 -10.12 27.39
N PRO A 164 25.96 -9.91 27.90
CA PRO A 164 27.16 -9.88 27.07
C PRO A 164 27.36 -11.20 26.31
N GLY A 165 27.74 -11.11 25.03
CA GLY A 165 28.02 -12.30 24.22
C GLY A 165 26.79 -12.96 23.58
N PHE A 166 25.61 -12.35 23.69
CA PHE A 166 24.37 -12.83 23.07
C PHE A 166 24.56 -13.27 21.60
N ASP A 167 24.36 -14.56 21.36
CA ASP A 167 24.43 -15.19 20.03
C ASP A 167 23.05 -15.69 19.55
N GLY A 168 21.98 -15.35 20.28
CA GLY A 168 20.60 -15.68 19.94
C GLY A 168 20.10 -14.97 18.68
N VAL A 169 18.81 -15.16 18.38
CA VAL A 169 18.18 -14.66 17.15
C VAL A 169 17.52 -13.30 17.39
N ILE A 170 17.70 -12.38 16.44
CA ILE A 170 17.00 -11.10 16.34
C ILE A 170 16.20 -11.09 15.06
N ILE A 171 14.88 -11.03 15.19
CA ILE A 171 13.95 -10.93 14.07
C ILE A 171 13.45 -9.50 13.95
N PHE A 172 13.62 -8.94 12.76
CA PHE A 172 12.97 -7.72 12.33
C PHE A 172 11.85 -8.08 11.34
N ASP A 173 10.65 -8.26 11.86
CA ASP A 173 9.44 -8.56 11.08
C ASP A 173 8.77 -7.27 10.56
N GLU A 174 8.31 -7.29 9.31
CA GLU A 174 7.90 -6.11 8.55
C GLU A 174 8.96 -4.99 8.58
N CYS A 175 10.24 -5.38 8.46
CA CYS A 175 11.40 -4.51 8.64
C CYS A 175 11.46 -3.30 7.70
N HIS A 176 10.69 -3.27 6.61
CA HIS A 176 10.53 -2.09 5.75
C HIS A 176 10.08 -0.83 6.51
N LYS A 177 9.54 -0.96 7.74
CA LYS A 177 9.25 0.19 8.62
C LYS A 177 10.51 0.91 9.08
N ALA A 178 11.66 0.24 9.14
CA ALA A 178 12.95 0.83 9.50
C ALA A 178 13.68 1.50 8.31
N LYS A 179 13.06 1.59 7.13
CA LYS A 179 13.67 2.11 5.87
C LYS A 179 14.34 3.49 5.98
N ASN A 180 13.87 4.33 6.90
CA ASN A 180 14.43 5.66 7.15
C ASN A 180 15.46 5.64 8.29
N ALA A 181 16.44 4.73 8.19
CA ALA A 181 17.31 4.42 9.33
C ALA A 181 18.21 5.58 9.80
N THR A 182 18.61 6.44 8.87
CA THR A 182 19.44 7.62 9.15
C THR A 182 18.64 8.81 9.69
N SER A 183 17.37 8.93 9.32
CA SER A 183 16.55 10.12 9.61
C SER A 183 15.57 9.95 10.76
N THR A 184 15.33 8.73 11.24
CA THR A 184 14.37 8.45 12.32
C THR A 184 15.05 7.89 13.58
N LYS A 185 14.59 8.30 14.78
CA LYS A 185 15.06 7.74 16.06
C LYS A 185 14.92 6.21 16.10
N MET A 186 13.80 5.71 15.56
CA MET A 186 13.49 4.29 15.48
C MET A 186 14.53 3.52 14.66
N GLY A 187 14.84 3.99 13.46
CA GLY A 187 15.79 3.29 12.61
C GLY A 187 17.25 3.40 13.09
N LYS A 188 17.61 4.49 13.78
CA LYS A 188 18.88 4.58 14.53
C LYS A 188 18.95 3.53 15.64
N ALA A 189 17.87 3.38 16.42
CA ALA A 189 17.83 2.37 17.48
C ALA A 189 17.96 0.93 16.94
N VAL A 190 17.42 0.64 15.75
CA VAL A 190 17.59 -0.66 15.07
C VAL A 190 19.05 -0.90 14.66
N LEU A 191 19.74 0.11 14.13
CA LEU A 191 21.16 0.03 13.81
C LEU A 191 22.02 -0.11 15.08
N ASP A 192 21.72 0.67 16.12
CA ASP A 192 22.43 0.65 17.40
C ASP A 192 22.31 -0.71 18.09
N LEU A 193 21.14 -1.34 18.07
CA LEU A 193 20.93 -2.68 18.61
C LEU A 193 21.83 -3.71 17.90
N GLN A 194 21.85 -3.70 16.58
CA GLN A 194 22.66 -4.62 15.76
C GLN A 194 24.16 -4.43 16.00
N ASN A 195 24.60 -3.18 16.18
CA ASN A 195 26.00 -2.86 16.45
C ASN A 195 26.44 -3.31 17.84
N LYS A 196 25.55 -3.22 18.85
CA LYS A 196 25.83 -3.63 20.23
C LYS A 196 25.73 -5.14 20.45
N LEU A 197 25.10 -5.88 19.54
CA LEU A 197 24.96 -7.34 19.57
C LEU A 197 25.64 -7.97 18.33
N PRO A 198 26.99 -7.91 18.24
CA PRO A 198 27.73 -8.36 17.05
C PRO A 198 27.61 -9.87 16.78
N SER A 199 27.47 -10.69 17.82
CA SER A 199 27.36 -12.16 17.70
C SER A 199 25.96 -12.66 17.34
N ALA A 200 24.95 -11.79 17.39
CA ALA A 200 23.56 -12.16 17.18
C ALA A 200 23.25 -12.58 15.74
N ARG A 201 22.31 -13.51 15.58
CA ARG A 201 21.77 -13.98 14.29
C ARG A 201 20.64 -13.08 13.86
N VAL A 202 20.79 -12.34 12.75
CA VAL A 202 19.82 -11.32 12.35
C VAL A 202 18.98 -11.80 11.16
N ILE A 203 17.65 -11.83 11.36
CA ILE A 203 16.67 -12.09 10.32
C ILE A 203 15.91 -10.81 9.99
N TYR A 204 15.93 -10.42 8.72
CA TYR A 204 15.08 -9.39 8.16
C TYR A 204 13.91 -10.06 7.45
N ALA A 205 12.67 -9.89 7.90
CA ALA A 205 11.50 -10.45 7.24
C ALA A 205 10.63 -9.31 6.68
N SER A 206 10.53 -9.20 5.36
CA SER A 206 9.66 -8.21 4.70
C SER A 206 9.52 -8.48 3.20
N ALA A 207 8.27 -8.62 2.73
CA ALA A 207 7.97 -8.79 1.30
C ALA A 207 8.40 -7.59 0.43
N THR A 208 8.61 -6.42 1.05
CA THR A 208 8.94 -5.16 0.37
C THR A 208 10.25 -4.55 0.88
N GLY A 209 11.06 -5.34 1.60
CA GLY A 209 12.29 -4.86 2.24
C GLY A 209 13.34 -4.34 1.26
N ALA A 210 13.41 -4.92 0.06
CA ALA A 210 14.40 -4.62 -0.98
C ALA A 210 13.80 -3.99 -2.25
N SER A 211 12.66 -3.29 -2.15
CA SER A 211 12.01 -2.71 -3.34
C SER A 211 12.67 -1.42 -3.87
N GLU A 212 13.32 -0.64 -2.99
CA GLU A 212 14.09 0.54 -3.39
C GLU A 212 15.45 0.50 -2.69
N PRO A 213 16.58 0.78 -3.38
CA PRO A 213 17.93 0.66 -2.81
C PRO A 213 18.11 1.49 -1.52
N LYS A 214 17.59 2.73 -1.51
CA LYS A 214 17.63 3.62 -0.33
C LYS A 214 16.98 3.03 0.92
N ASN A 215 16.02 2.13 0.75
CA ASN A 215 15.28 1.53 1.86
C ASN A 215 16.05 0.36 2.50
N MET A 216 17.20 -0.04 1.97
CA MET A 216 17.96 -1.19 2.49
C MET A 216 18.91 -0.83 3.64
N ILE A 217 19.09 0.45 3.95
CA ILE A 217 20.13 0.94 4.88
C ILE A 217 20.17 0.27 6.26
N TYR A 218 19.03 -0.17 6.80
CA TYR A 218 18.97 -0.87 8.09
C TYR A 218 19.45 -2.32 8.04
N MET A 219 19.53 -2.91 6.84
CA MET A 219 19.98 -4.28 6.56
C MET A 219 21.51 -4.39 6.47
N SER A 220 22.22 -3.68 7.35
CA SER A 220 23.68 -3.58 7.33
C SER A 220 24.40 -4.92 7.49
N ARG A 221 23.71 -5.94 8.03
CA ARG A 221 24.28 -7.28 8.24
C ARG A 221 24.19 -8.18 7.02
N LEU A 222 23.58 -7.74 5.92
CA LEU A 222 23.61 -8.52 4.67
C LEU A 222 24.99 -8.62 4.04
N GLY A 223 25.93 -7.73 4.40
CA GLY A 223 27.30 -7.78 3.86
C GLY A 223 27.43 -7.28 2.42
N ILE A 224 26.46 -6.51 1.93
CA ILE A 224 26.50 -5.91 0.59
C ILE A 224 27.50 -4.75 0.54
N TRP A 225 27.56 -3.97 1.61
CA TRP A 225 28.48 -2.84 1.76
C TRP A 225 29.28 -2.94 3.07
N GLY A 226 30.41 -2.26 3.10
CA GLY A 226 31.36 -2.26 4.21
C GLY A 226 32.74 -2.76 3.81
N GLU A 227 33.59 -2.94 4.81
CA GLU A 227 34.96 -3.42 4.65
C GLU A 227 34.97 -4.83 4.06
N GLY A 228 35.81 -5.04 3.05
CA GLY A 228 35.89 -6.31 2.31
C GLY A 228 34.80 -6.51 1.24
N THR A 229 33.96 -5.51 0.96
CA THR A 229 32.92 -5.58 -0.07
C THR A 229 33.21 -4.60 -1.22
N PRO A 230 32.59 -4.77 -2.41
CA PRO A 230 32.74 -3.82 -3.53
C PRO A 230 32.27 -2.40 -3.21
N PHE A 231 31.39 -2.23 -2.22
CA PHE A 231 30.83 -0.93 -1.82
C PHE A 231 31.32 -0.55 -0.43
N ARG A 232 32.17 0.48 -0.31
CA ARG A 232 32.77 0.82 1.00
C ARG A 232 31.74 1.33 2.01
N THR A 233 30.74 2.05 1.53
CA THR A 233 29.66 2.64 2.33
C THR A 233 28.30 2.40 1.69
N PHE A 234 27.23 2.61 2.47
CA PHE A 234 25.88 2.55 1.92
C PHE A 234 25.64 3.63 0.86
N ASP A 235 26.22 4.82 1.01
CA ASP A 235 26.07 5.90 0.02
C ASP A 235 26.73 5.56 -1.32
N ASP A 236 27.86 4.85 -1.28
CA ASP A 236 28.56 4.34 -2.47
C ASP A 236 27.71 3.29 -3.21
N PHE A 237 27.12 2.35 -2.46
CA PHE A 237 26.13 1.42 -2.98
C PHE A 237 24.93 2.15 -3.60
N LEU A 238 24.31 3.07 -2.86
CA LEU A 238 23.12 3.79 -3.29
C LEU A 238 23.36 4.57 -4.58
N HIS A 239 24.44 5.36 -4.63
CA HIS A 239 24.79 6.15 -5.80
C HIS A 239 25.05 5.27 -7.03
N THR A 240 25.74 4.13 -6.85
CA THR A 240 26.02 3.20 -7.94
C THR A 240 24.75 2.56 -8.50
N ILE A 241 23.83 2.13 -7.64
CA ILE A 241 22.58 1.52 -8.07
C ILE A 241 21.62 2.54 -8.67
N GLU A 242 21.47 3.73 -8.09
CA GLU A 242 20.60 4.79 -8.64
C GLU A 242 21.07 5.27 -10.02
N LYS A 243 22.38 5.39 -10.24
CA LYS A 243 22.95 5.75 -11.55
C LYS A 243 22.66 4.71 -12.64
N ARG A 244 22.62 3.43 -12.29
CA ARG A 244 22.43 2.31 -13.22
C ARG A 244 20.97 1.86 -13.34
N GLY A 245 20.09 2.32 -12.45
CA GLY A 245 18.66 2.09 -12.50
C GLY A 245 18.22 0.67 -12.08
N VAL A 246 17.00 0.31 -12.47
CA VAL A 246 16.31 -0.91 -12.00
C VAL A 246 17.08 -2.20 -12.31
N GLY A 247 17.73 -2.28 -13.47
CA GLY A 247 18.51 -3.47 -13.85
C GLY A 247 19.70 -3.76 -12.93
N ALA A 248 20.33 -2.73 -12.35
CA ALA A 248 21.39 -2.95 -11.37
C ALA A 248 20.85 -3.50 -10.04
N MET A 249 19.65 -3.08 -9.64
CA MET A 249 18.99 -3.60 -8.45
C MET A 249 18.58 -5.07 -8.62
N GLU A 250 18.18 -5.47 -9.82
CA GLU A 250 17.89 -6.87 -10.15
C GLU A 250 19.14 -7.75 -10.05
N ILE A 251 20.30 -7.26 -10.52
CA ILE A 251 21.59 -7.97 -10.37
C ILE A 251 21.93 -8.15 -8.89
N VAL A 252 21.80 -7.10 -8.08
CA VAL A 252 22.06 -7.19 -6.63
C VAL A 252 21.13 -8.22 -5.98
N ALA A 253 19.84 -8.18 -6.31
CA ALA A 253 18.87 -9.15 -5.80
C ALA A 253 19.22 -10.59 -6.21
N MET A 254 19.65 -10.78 -7.46
CA MET A 254 20.08 -12.09 -7.97
C MET A 254 21.34 -12.59 -7.28
N ASP A 255 22.36 -11.73 -7.11
CA ASP A 255 23.58 -12.06 -6.38
C ASP A 255 23.28 -12.41 -4.92
N MET A 256 22.38 -11.66 -4.27
CA MET A 256 21.91 -11.97 -2.92
C MET A 256 21.24 -13.35 -2.84
N LYS A 257 20.43 -13.74 -3.83
CA LYS A 257 19.82 -15.08 -3.91
C LYS A 257 20.87 -16.17 -4.09
N VAL A 258 21.80 -15.99 -5.04
CA VAL A 258 22.87 -16.96 -5.32
C VAL A 258 23.82 -17.11 -4.12
N SER A 259 24.10 -16.00 -3.43
CA SER A 259 24.93 -15.99 -2.23
C SER A 259 24.22 -16.55 -1.00
N GLY A 260 22.94 -16.90 -1.08
CA GLY A 260 22.18 -17.44 0.05
C GLY A 260 21.92 -16.39 1.14
N MET A 261 21.93 -15.10 0.79
CA MET A 261 21.67 -13.99 1.70
C MET A 261 20.18 -13.59 1.70
N TYR A 262 19.44 -14.06 0.71
CA TYR A 262 18.10 -13.62 0.39
C TYR A 262 17.25 -14.74 -0.20
N ILE A 263 16.04 -14.89 0.31
CA ILE A 263 14.97 -15.68 -0.31
C ILE A 263 13.78 -14.78 -0.59
N ALA A 264 13.15 -14.93 -1.75
CA ALA A 264 11.88 -14.29 -2.04
C ALA A 264 11.04 -15.16 -2.96
N ARG A 265 10.08 -15.83 -2.35
CA ARG A 265 9.08 -16.67 -3.00
C ARG A 265 7.74 -15.98 -3.02
N GLN A 266 6.89 -16.32 -3.99
CA GLN A 266 5.48 -15.91 -3.98
C GLN A 266 4.55 -17.12 -3.92
N LEU A 267 3.38 -16.92 -3.33
CA LEU A 267 2.32 -17.92 -3.39
C LEU A 267 1.76 -17.92 -4.82
N SER A 268 1.63 -19.11 -5.41
CA SER A 268 1.02 -19.23 -6.75
C SER A 268 -0.41 -18.74 -6.72
N PHE A 269 -0.81 -17.99 -7.76
CA PHE A 269 -2.21 -17.59 -7.99
C PHE A 269 -3.01 -18.65 -8.76
N SER A 270 -2.47 -19.87 -8.91
CA SER A 270 -3.21 -20.98 -9.49
C SER A 270 -4.55 -21.21 -8.79
N GLY A 271 -5.63 -21.28 -9.58
CA GLY A 271 -7.01 -21.42 -9.11
C GLY A 271 -7.65 -20.13 -8.56
N VAL A 272 -6.91 -19.02 -8.47
CA VAL A 272 -7.48 -17.70 -8.13
C VAL A 272 -8.13 -17.11 -9.37
N SER A 273 -9.37 -16.67 -9.26
CA SER A 273 -10.06 -15.95 -10.32
C SER A 273 -10.22 -14.48 -9.95
N PHE A 274 -10.10 -13.59 -10.95
CA PHE A 274 -10.32 -12.16 -10.81
C PHE A 274 -11.46 -11.72 -11.73
N ARG A 275 -12.39 -10.93 -11.20
CA ARG A 275 -13.48 -10.31 -11.96
C ARG A 275 -13.56 -8.82 -11.63
N ILE A 276 -13.76 -8.00 -12.65
CA ILE A 276 -14.17 -6.60 -12.46
C ILE A 276 -15.68 -6.53 -12.67
N GLU A 277 -16.36 -5.92 -11.73
CA GLU A 277 -17.79 -5.62 -11.79
C GLU A 277 -17.94 -4.11 -12.00
N GLU A 278 -18.32 -3.69 -13.21
CA GLU A 278 -18.64 -2.29 -13.48
C GLU A 278 -20.09 -1.99 -13.07
N ILE A 279 -20.25 -1.04 -12.14
CA ILE A 279 -21.52 -0.68 -11.53
C ILE A 279 -22.01 0.63 -12.15
N SER A 280 -23.14 0.57 -12.85
CA SER A 280 -23.86 1.76 -13.30
C SER A 280 -24.48 2.49 -12.12
N LEU A 281 -24.50 3.83 -12.16
CA LEU A 281 -25.18 4.62 -11.14
C LEU A 281 -26.69 4.59 -11.42
N ASP A 282 -27.47 4.47 -10.35
CA ASP A 282 -28.91 4.72 -10.41
C ASP A 282 -29.19 6.18 -10.79
N ASP A 283 -30.28 6.44 -11.51
CA ASP A 283 -30.60 7.79 -11.97
C ASP A 283 -30.86 8.76 -10.81
N ASP A 284 -31.48 8.27 -9.73
CA ASP A 284 -31.63 9.03 -8.48
C ASP A 284 -30.26 9.40 -7.87
N PHE A 285 -29.32 8.45 -7.88
CA PHE A 285 -27.98 8.70 -7.37
C PHE A 285 -27.20 9.68 -8.26
N LYS A 286 -27.36 9.60 -9.59
CA LYS A 286 -26.79 10.59 -10.53
C LYS A 286 -27.32 11.99 -10.25
N LEU A 287 -28.60 12.13 -9.91
CA LEU A 287 -29.20 13.42 -9.54
C LEU A 287 -28.50 14.00 -8.29
N VAL A 288 -28.37 13.20 -7.23
CA VAL A 288 -27.69 13.61 -5.98
C VAL A 288 -26.23 13.95 -6.25
N TYR A 289 -25.52 13.13 -7.03
CA TYR A 289 -24.13 13.39 -7.41
C TYR A 289 -23.98 14.71 -8.17
N ASN A 290 -24.86 14.97 -9.14
CA ASN A 290 -24.82 16.20 -9.92
C ASN A 290 -25.18 17.43 -9.08
N LYS A 291 -26.14 17.33 -8.16
CA LYS A 291 -26.42 18.39 -7.15
C LYS A 291 -25.16 18.67 -6.33
N ALA A 292 -24.48 17.62 -5.86
CA ALA A 292 -23.25 17.74 -5.08
C ALA A 292 -22.10 18.38 -5.87
N ALA A 293 -21.90 17.98 -7.12
CA ALA A 293 -20.91 18.58 -8.03
C ALA A 293 -21.15 20.08 -8.28
N LYS A 294 -22.41 20.51 -8.37
CA LYS A 294 -22.78 21.93 -8.49
C LYS A 294 -22.54 22.72 -7.21
N LEU A 295 -22.63 22.08 -6.05
CA LEU A 295 -22.57 22.72 -4.74
C LEU A 295 -21.13 22.87 -4.23
N VAL A 296 -20.24 21.93 -4.54
CA VAL A 296 -18.80 22.03 -4.23
C VAL A 296 -18.12 23.00 -5.19
N THR A 297 -18.44 24.30 -5.09
CA THR A 297 -17.88 25.29 -6.01
C THR A 297 -16.55 25.82 -5.53
N LEU A 298 -15.57 25.70 -6.42
CA LEU A 298 -14.28 26.35 -6.26
C LEU A 298 -14.42 27.88 -6.32
N ALA A 299 -15.43 28.38 -7.04
CA ALA A 299 -15.69 29.80 -7.26
C ALA A 299 -15.99 30.56 -5.95
N GLU A 300 -16.81 30.02 -5.06
CA GLU A 300 -17.15 30.69 -3.78
C GLU A 300 -15.91 30.84 -2.88
N PHE A 301 -15.03 29.83 -2.83
CA PHE A 301 -13.77 29.89 -2.09
C PHE A 301 -12.75 30.87 -2.72
N ILE A 302 -12.68 30.95 -4.06
CA ILE A 302 -11.83 31.92 -4.75
C ILE A 302 -12.31 33.34 -4.44
N GLN A 303 -13.60 33.61 -4.62
CA GLN A 303 -14.19 34.93 -4.35
C GLN A 303 -13.94 35.37 -2.91
N ALA A 304 -14.14 34.46 -1.95
CA ALA A 304 -13.85 34.76 -0.55
C ALA A 304 -12.36 35.07 -0.29
N ALA A 305 -11.46 34.32 -0.91
CA ALA A 305 -10.02 34.56 -0.79
C ALA A 305 -9.56 35.85 -1.49
N ASP A 306 -10.20 36.22 -2.60
CA ASP A 306 -9.98 37.47 -3.32
C ASP A 306 -10.48 38.68 -2.51
N GLU A 307 -11.69 38.60 -1.95
CA GLU A 307 -12.30 39.64 -1.11
C GLU A 307 -11.49 39.91 0.18
N LEU A 308 -10.80 38.89 0.71
CA LEU A 308 -9.88 39.03 1.84
C LEU A 308 -8.44 39.36 1.45
N CYS A 309 -8.16 39.58 0.16
CA CYS A 309 -6.82 39.87 -0.36
C CYS A 309 -5.74 38.90 0.16
N MET A 310 -6.06 37.60 0.26
CA MET A 310 -5.15 36.60 0.84
C MET A 310 -3.87 36.47 0.01
N SER A 311 -2.72 36.82 0.61
CA SER A 311 -1.40 36.78 -0.03
C SER A 311 -0.89 35.36 -0.29
N SER A 312 -1.32 34.37 0.48
CA SER A 312 -0.99 32.95 0.26
C SER A 312 -2.20 32.05 0.45
N ARG A 313 -2.52 31.27 -0.58
CA ARG A 313 -3.68 30.34 -0.61
C ARG A 313 -3.27 28.87 -0.54
N LYS A 314 -1.99 28.57 -0.35
CA LYS A 314 -1.44 27.20 -0.42
C LYS A 314 -2.10 26.25 0.59
N SER A 315 -2.26 26.69 1.83
CA SER A 315 -2.92 25.90 2.89
C SER A 315 -4.41 25.70 2.60
N LEU A 316 -5.10 26.78 2.18
CA LEU A 316 -6.52 26.75 1.80
C LEU A 316 -6.77 25.72 0.70
N TRP A 317 -5.99 25.77 -0.38
CA TRP A 317 -6.12 24.81 -1.49
C TRP A 317 -5.76 23.39 -1.09
N GLY A 318 -4.80 23.20 -0.19
CA GLY A 318 -4.51 21.87 0.37
C GLY A 318 -5.72 21.29 1.11
N GLN A 319 -6.39 22.08 1.95
CA GLN A 319 -7.57 21.64 2.70
C GLN A 319 -8.80 21.46 1.80
N PHE A 320 -9.03 22.37 0.85
CA PHE A 320 -10.11 22.26 -0.12
C PHE A 320 -10.00 20.98 -0.95
N TRP A 321 -8.86 20.75 -1.62
CA TRP A 321 -8.71 19.60 -2.50
C TRP A 321 -8.69 18.27 -1.75
N SER A 322 -8.14 18.22 -0.54
CA SER A 322 -8.20 17.00 0.29
C SER A 322 -9.61 16.69 0.79
N SER A 323 -10.42 17.70 1.09
CA SER A 323 -11.82 17.52 1.49
C SER A 323 -12.71 17.18 0.30
N HIS A 324 -12.54 17.87 -0.82
CA HIS A 324 -13.18 17.55 -2.10
C HIS A 324 -12.96 16.10 -2.51
N GLN A 325 -11.70 15.65 -2.51
CA GLN A 325 -11.36 14.27 -2.87
C GLN A 325 -12.02 13.26 -1.94
N ARG A 326 -12.03 13.50 -0.62
CA ARG A 326 -12.70 12.62 0.35
C ARG A 326 -14.21 12.58 0.15
N PHE A 327 -14.83 13.74 -0.06
CA PHE A 327 -16.27 13.88 -0.29
C PHE A 327 -16.74 13.04 -1.48
N PHE A 328 -16.17 13.26 -2.67
CA PHE A 328 -16.58 12.50 -3.86
C PHE A 328 -16.20 11.02 -3.78
N LYS A 329 -15.12 10.69 -3.06
CA LYS A 329 -14.78 9.29 -2.81
C LYS A 329 -15.86 8.57 -1.98
N TYR A 330 -16.42 9.22 -0.96
CA TYR A 330 -17.54 8.64 -0.21
C TYR A 330 -18.77 8.42 -1.10
N LEU A 331 -19.08 9.36 -2.00
CA LEU A 331 -20.15 9.17 -2.98
C LEU A 331 -19.89 7.96 -3.90
N CYS A 332 -18.67 7.82 -4.42
CA CYS A 332 -18.32 6.70 -5.31
C CYS A 332 -18.44 5.34 -4.58
N ILE A 333 -18.01 5.27 -3.33
CA ILE A 333 -18.13 4.05 -2.51
C ILE A 333 -19.61 3.73 -2.24
N ALA A 334 -20.40 4.73 -1.84
CA ALA A 334 -21.82 4.58 -1.55
C ALA A 334 -22.62 4.10 -2.77
N ALA A 335 -22.30 4.61 -3.96
CA ALA A 335 -22.96 4.21 -5.22
C ALA A 335 -22.91 2.70 -5.49
N LYS A 336 -21.92 2.00 -4.92
CA LYS A 336 -21.68 0.57 -5.16
C LYS A 336 -22.27 -0.34 -4.09
N VAL A 337 -22.76 0.21 -2.97
CA VAL A 337 -23.22 -0.57 -1.81
C VAL A 337 -24.38 -1.50 -2.17
N ARG A 338 -25.39 -1.01 -2.91
CA ARG A 338 -26.57 -1.80 -3.28
C ARG A 338 -26.17 -3.04 -4.06
N CYS A 339 -25.47 -2.86 -5.19
CA CYS A 339 -25.06 -3.96 -6.05
C CYS A 339 -24.09 -4.91 -5.33
N LEU A 340 -23.20 -4.38 -4.47
CA LEU A 340 -22.33 -5.24 -3.66
C LEU A 340 -23.14 -6.19 -2.76
N VAL A 341 -24.18 -5.70 -2.09
CA VAL A 341 -25.01 -6.53 -1.21
C VAL A 341 -25.76 -7.60 -2.00
N GLU A 342 -26.32 -7.24 -3.16
CA GLU A 342 -26.98 -8.19 -4.07
C GLU A 342 -26.02 -9.29 -4.51
N LEU A 343 -24.81 -8.89 -4.92
CA LEU A 343 -23.77 -9.82 -5.34
C LEU A 343 -23.32 -10.73 -4.20
N ALA A 344 -23.10 -10.15 -3.01
CA ALA A 344 -22.72 -10.90 -1.82
C ALA A 344 -23.77 -11.94 -1.44
N LYS A 345 -25.06 -11.58 -1.47
CA LYS A 345 -26.17 -12.51 -1.18
C LYS A 345 -26.18 -13.67 -2.18
N LYS A 346 -26.03 -13.40 -3.48
CA LYS A 346 -25.94 -14.45 -4.51
C LYS A 346 -24.78 -15.42 -4.26
N GLU A 347 -23.60 -14.92 -3.87
CA GLU A 347 -22.45 -15.78 -3.58
C GLU A 347 -22.62 -16.58 -2.29
N LEU A 348 -23.31 -16.02 -1.29
CA LEU A 348 -23.68 -16.73 -0.05
C LEU A 348 -24.69 -17.86 -0.34
N GLU A 349 -25.69 -17.62 -1.18
CA GLU A 349 -26.65 -18.62 -1.65
C GLU A 349 -25.97 -19.76 -2.42
N ALA A 350 -24.89 -19.45 -3.16
CA ALA A 350 -24.02 -20.44 -3.80
C ALA A 350 -23.11 -21.21 -2.82
N GLY A 351 -23.31 -21.06 -1.51
CA GLY A 351 -22.55 -21.78 -0.47
C GLY A 351 -21.14 -21.25 -0.22
N LYS A 352 -20.79 -20.07 -0.74
CA LYS A 352 -19.48 -19.43 -0.52
C LYS A 352 -19.50 -18.54 0.74
N CYS A 353 -18.35 -17.98 1.08
CA CYS A 353 -18.19 -16.98 2.13
C CYS A 353 -17.69 -15.67 1.56
N VAL A 354 -18.18 -14.54 2.06
CA VAL A 354 -17.87 -13.23 1.51
C VAL A 354 -16.94 -12.45 2.44
N VAL A 355 -15.90 -11.84 1.88
CA VAL A 355 -15.00 -10.90 2.55
C VAL A 355 -15.06 -9.57 1.81
N ILE A 356 -15.42 -8.49 2.50
CA ILE A 356 -15.56 -7.16 1.92
C ILE A 356 -14.39 -6.29 2.37
N GLY A 357 -13.68 -5.74 1.40
CA GLY A 357 -12.54 -4.86 1.60
C GLY A 357 -12.90 -3.38 1.50
N LEU A 358 -12.56 -2.61 2.55
CA LEU A 358 -12.69 -1.16 2.63
C LEU A 358 -11.36 -0.51 3.09
N GLN A 359 -11.15 0.77 2.82
CA GLN A 359 -10.01 1.50 3.42
C GLN A 359 -10.47 2.39 4.56
N SER A 360 -11.63 3.05 4.40
CA SER A 360 -12.14 4.04 5.34
C SER A 360 -13.39 3.56 6.08
N THR A 361 -13.51 3.92 7.37
CA THR A 361 -14.64 3.54 8.25
C THR A 361 -15.64 4.67 8.49
N GLY A 362 -15.27 5.92 8.21
CA GLY A 362 -16.11 7.11 8.42
C GLY A 362 -16.42 7.46 9.89
N GLU A 363 -15.88 6.74 10.88
CA GLU A 363 -16.21 6.89 12.32
C GLU A 363 -15.99 8.32 12.85
N ALA A 364 -14.95 9.00 12.38
CA ALA A 364 -14.58 10.31 12.91
C ALA A 364 -15.76 11.30 12.89
N ARG A 365 -16.58 11.26 11.84
CA ARG A 365 -17.76 12.12 11.72
C ARG A 365 -18.91 11.67 12.63
N THR A 366 -19.15 10.36 12.73
CA THR A 366 -20.17 9.83 13.64
C THR A 366 -19.93 10.31 15.08
N ARG A 367 -18.68 10.37 15.52
CA ARG A 367 -18.34 10.90 16.86
C ARG A 367 -18.56 12.40 16.98
N GLU A 368 -18.17 13.19 15.97
CA GLU A 368 -18.43 14.64 16.00
C GLU A 368 -19.93 14.94 16.15
N VAL A 369 -20.79 14.26 15.38
CA VAL A 369 -22.25 14.45 15.47
C VAL A 369 -22.82 13.94 16.79
N LEU A 370 -22.26 12.84 17.32
CA LEU A 370 -22.65 12.31 18.64
C LEU A 370 -22.32 13.31 19.76
N ASP A 371 -21.13 13.94 19.70
CA ASP A 371 -20.70 14.97 20.65
C ASP A 371 -21.53 16.26 20.50
N GLU A 372 -21.94 16.61 19.29
CA GLU A 372 -22.82 17.77 18.99
C GLU A 372 -24.25 17.59 19.54
N ASN A 373 -24.73 16.34 19.66
CA ASN A 373 -26.10 15.99 20.03
C ASN A 373 -26.19 15.33 21.44
N ASP A 374 -25.28 15.65 22.35
CA ASP A 374 -25.25 15.14 23.74
C ASP A 374 -25.36 13.60 23.86
N GLY A 375 -24.75 12.87 22.93
CA GLY A 375 -24.75 11.40 22.95
C GLY A 375 -25.94 10.74 22.27
N HIS A 376 -26.82 11.51 21.62
CA HIS A 376 -28.01 11.00 20.92
C HIS A 376 -27.87 11.08 19.38
N LEU A 377 -28.40 10.07 18.69
CA LEU A 377 -28.52 10.04 17.24
C LEU A 377 -29.95 9.63 16.87
N ASP A 378 -30.55 10.36 15.94
CA ASP A 378 -31.89 10.15 15.38
C ASP A 378 -31.85 9.39 14.05
N ARG A 379 -30.71 9.45 13.34
CA ARG A 379 -30.47 8.76 12.05
C ARG A 379 -29.01 8.39 11.85
N PHE A 380 -28.76 7.55 10.84
CA PHE A 380 -27.40 7.30 10.37
C PHE A 380 -26.73 8.59 9.89
N VAL A 381 -25.43 8.70 10.14
CA VAL A 381 -24.65 9.91 9.84
C VAL A 381 -24.05 9.82 8.44
N SER A 382 -24.19 10.88 7.64
CA SER A 382 -23.46 10.99 6.36
C SER A 382 -22.03 11.45 6.61
N ALA A 383 -21.06 10.59 6.28
CA ALA A 383 -19.64 10.95 6.32
C ALA A 383 -19.30 12.03 5.27
N ALA A 384 -20.00 12.02 4.13
CA ALA A 384 -19.82 13.00 3.06
C ALA A 384 -20.24 14.41 3.51
N GLU A 385 -21.43 14.54 4.11
CA GLU A 385 -21.93 15.80 4.66
C GLU A 385 -20.90 16.43 5.63
N GLY A 386 -20.40 15.62 6.57
CA GLY A 386 -19.44 16.07 7.57
C GLY A 386 -18.12 16.60 7.02
N VAL A 387 -17.57 15.97 5.97
CA VAL A 387 -16.34 16.44 5.33
C VAL A 387 -16.54 17.85 4.77
N PHE A 388 -17.67 18.08 4.10
CA PHE A 388 -17.90 19.35 3.43
C PHE A 388 -18.33 20.44 4.41
N GLN A 389 -19.15 20.12 5.41
CA GLN A 389 -19.48 21.03 6.51
C GLN A 389 -18.22 21.44 7.28
N SER A 390 -17.35 20.49 7.63
CA SER A 390 -16.09 20.78 8.33
C SER A 390 -15.13 21.62 7.46
N LEU A 391 -15.15 21.47 6.13
CA LEU A 391 -14.36 22.31 5.24
C LEU A 391 -14.84 23.76 5.33
N VAL A 392 -16.15 23.99 5.25
CA VAL A 392 -16.71 25.35 5.30
C VAL A 392 -16.53 25.96 6.69
N LEU A 393 -16.86 25.25 7.77
CA LEU A 393 -16.75 25.78 9.13
C LEU A 393 -15.31 26.13 9.53
N LYS A 394 -14.33 25.26 9.22
CA LYS A 394 -12.96 25.39 9.73
C LYS A 394 -12.02 26.11 8.75
N HIS A 395 -12.33 26.12 7.45
CA HIS A 395 -11.41 26.55 6.41
C HIS A 395 -11.99 27.52 5.40
N PHE A 396 -13.30 27.81 5.42
CA PHE A 396 -13.83 28.89 4.59
C PHE A 396 -13.15 30.21 5.00
N PRO A 397 -12.71 31.05 4.05
CA PRO A 397 -12.14 32.35 4.37
C PRO A 397 -13.19 33.29 4.99
N SER A 398 -13.36 33.22 6.32
CA SER A 398 -14.18 34.09 7.17
C SER A 398 -13.42 34.46 8.44
N GLU A 399 -13.96 35.35 9.29
CA GLU A 399 -13.30 35.75 10.55
C GLU A 399 -13.09 34.53 11.48
N LYS A 400 -11.94 34.48 12.18
CA LYS A 400 -11.59 33.36 13.08
C LYS A 400 -12.45 33.40 14.34
N GLN A 401 -13.21 32.34 14.63
CA GLN A 401 -13.76 32.13 15.97
C GLN A 401 -12.63 32.03 17.00
N ARG A 402 -12.68 32.90 18.01
CA ARG A 402 -11.77 32.90 19.15
C ARG A 402 -12.09 31.66 20.00
N ARG A 403 -11.23 30.63 19.97
CA ARG A 403 -11.31 29.53 20.95
C ARG A 403 -11.03 30.10 22.34
N GLU A 404 -12.04 30.15 23.20
CA GLU A 404 -11.85 30.37 24.63
C GLU A 404 -10.99 29.21 25.16
N LYS A 405 -9.75 29.51 25.55
CA LYS A 405 -8.94 28.56 26.30
C LYS A 405 -9.42 28.63 27.75
N GLY A 406 -10.05 27.55 28.21
CA GLY A 406 -10.34 27.36 29.63
C GLY A 406 -9.08 27.58 30.47
N ALA A 407 -9.26 28.30 31.58
CA ALA A 407 -8.20 28.64 32.51
C ALA A 407 -7.59 27.37 33.13
N GLY A 408 -6.42 26.98 32.64
CA GLY A 408 -5.66 25.85 33.16
C GLY A 408 -4.18 26.22 33.31
N ASN A 409 -3.76 26.44 34.54
CA ASN A 409 -2.40 26.80 34.97
C ASN A 409 -1.33 25.88 34.37
N LYS A 410 -0.40 26.42 33.55
CA LYS A 410 0.98 25.91 33.43
C LYS A 410 1.99 27.03 33.17
N ARG A 411 2.93 27.16 34.12
CA ARG A 411 4.16 27.94 34.07
C ARG A 411 4.94 27.67 32.77
N LYS A 412 5.37 28.72 32.08
CA LYS A 412 6.12 28.66 30.82
C LYS A 412 7.59 28.96 31.08
N ARG A 413 8.46 28.04 30.68
CA ARG A 413 9.90 28.21 30.50
C ARG A 413 10.11 28.87 29.13
N GLU A 414 10.79 30.01 29.09
CA GLU A 414 11.20 30.68 27.85
C GLU A 414 12.40 29.98 27.22
N SER A 415 12.31 29.66 25.93
CA SER A 415 13.45 29.80 25.00
C SER A 415 12.98 29.69 23.54
N CYS A 416 13.24 30.77 22.81
CA CYS A 416 13.51 30.94 21.38
C CYS A 416 12.99 29.89 20.37
N ARG A 417 11.85 30.23 19.73
CA ARG A 417 11.63 29.99 18.30
C ARG A 417 10.96 31.23 17.71
N ALA A 418 11.76 32.03 17.00
CA ALA A 418 11.30 33.09 16.12
C ALA A 418 10.43 32.45 15.01
N LEU A 419 9.12 32.48 15.23
CA LEU A 419 8.10 32.19 14.24
C LEU A 419 7.50 33.54 13.85
N VAL A 420 7.49 33.80 12.55
CA VAL A 420 6.74 34.87 11.89
C VAL A 420 5.26 34.73 12.28
N SER A 421 4.88 35.36 13.39
CA SER A 421 3.49 35.65 13.73
C SER A 421 3.16 37.02 13.15
N LEU A 422 2.64 37.05 11.92
CA LEU A 422 1.89 38.22 11.50
C LEU A 422 0.55 38.17 12.23
N SER A 423 0.55 38.78 13.42
CA SER A 423 -0.62 39.14 14.18
C SER A 423 -1.43 40.14 13.36
N ILE A 424 -2.64 39.74 12.96
CA ILE A 424 -3.71 40.68 12.63
C ILE A 424 -4.13 41.29 13.97
N HIS A 425 -3.47 42.35 14.41
CA HIS A 425 -3.89 43.16 15.57
C HIS A 425 -3.58 44.61 15.29
N SER A 426 -4.60 45.33 14.80
CA SER A 426 -4.91 46.76 15.01
C SER A 426 -5.61 47.36 13.79
N ILE A 427 -6.80 46.87 13.47
CA ILE A 427 -7.83 47.65 12.76
C ILE A 427 -9.14 47.33 13.49
N ASP A 428 -9.82 48.36 14.01
CA ASP A 428 -11.17 48.23 14.57
C ASP A 428 -12.12 47.86 13.41
N LEU A 429 -12.29 46.55 13.20
CA LEU A 429 -12.94 45.94 12.03
C LEU A 429 -14.45 45.74 12.20
N ARG A 430 -15.08 46.37 13.19
CA ARG A 430 -16.49 46.14 13.52
C ARG A 430 -17.50 46.63 12.47
N PHE A 431 -17.06 47.29 11.39
CA PHE A 431 -17.93 47.82 10.34
C PHE A 431 -17.33 47.70 8.92
N HIS A 432 -16.79 46.54 8.54
CA HIS A 432 -16.42 46.31 7.13
C HIS A 432 -17.54 45.53 6.40
N PRO A 433 -18.25 46.13 5.41
CA PRO A 433 -19.37 45.49 4.71
C PRO A 433 -19.02 44.15 4.04
N SER A 434 -17.74 43.97 3.67
CA SER A 434 -17.27 42.72 3.06
C SER A 434 -17.23 41.54 4.03
N LEU A 435 -16.97 41.74 5.34
CA LEU A 435 -16.92 40.63 6.29
C LEU A 435 -18.31 40.06 6.61
N ALA A 436 -19.31 40.94 6.77
CA ALA A 436 -20.70 40.53 6.93
C ALA A 436 -21.18 39.73 5.71
N ARG A 437 -20.84 40.19 4.50
CA ARG A 437 -21.15 39.49 3.25
C ARG A 437 -20.46 38.12 3.13
N LEU A 438 -19.23 37.99 3.63
CA LEU A 438 -18.51 36.72 3.62
C LEU A 438 -19.10 35.72 4.63
N GLU A 439 -19.52 36.20 5.80
CA GLU A 439 -20.23 35.34 6.75
C GLU A 439 -21.62 34.94 6.23
N GLU A 440 -22.33 35.83 5.53
CA GLU A 440 -23.56 35.50 4.82
C GLU A 440 -23.34 34.43 3.74
N LYS A 441 -22.28 34.55 2.92
CA LYS A 441 -21.89 33.53 1.94
C LYS A 441 -21.57 32.19 2.61
N LYS A 442 -20.85 32.22 3.73
CA LYS A 442 -20.52 31.03 4.51
C LYS A 442 -21.78 30.37 5.07
N GLN A 443 -22.70 31.14 5.64
CA GLN A 443 -23.97 30.62 6.15
C GLN A 443 -24.86 30.09 5.02
N GLY A 444 -24.91 30.79 3.89
CA GLY A 444 -25.61 30.33 2.68
C GLY A 444 -25.07 28.99 2.18
N LEU A 445 -23.75 28.82 2.19
CA LEU A 445 -23.11 27.53 1.90
C LEU A 445 -23.52 26.45 2.90
N LEU A 446 -23.47 26.73 4.20
CA LEU A 446 -23.87 25.77 5.24
C LEU A 446 -25.34 25.36 5.10
N ASN A 447 -26.23 26.29 4.77
CA ASN A 447 -27.65 25.99 4.54
C ASN A 447 -27.85 25.07 3.32
N LYS A 448 -27.17 25.36 2.20
CA LYS A 448 -27.20 24.48 1.02
C LYS A 448 -26.63 23.10 1.33
N ILE A 449 -25.59 23.01 2.17
CA ILE A 449 -25.01 21.74 2.62
C ILE A 449 -26.01 20.96 3.45
N ALA A 450 -26.69 21.60 4.40
CA ALA A 450 -27.69 20.95 5.23
C ALA A 450 -28.90 20.44 4.42
N GLU A 451 -29.29 21.17 3.37
CA GLU A 451 -30.33 20.72 2.45
C GLU A 451 -29.88 19.51 1.62
N LEU A 452 -28.71 19.59 0.98
CA LEU A 452 -28.14 18.46 0.24
C LEU A 452 -27.87 17.25 1.15
N GLY A 453 -27.46 17.50 2.41
CA GLY A 453 -27.16 16.48 3.42
C GLY A 453 -28.32 15.54 3.71
N LYS A 454 -29.56 15.96 3.47
CA LYS A 454 -30.76 15.10 3.56
C LYS A 454 -30.80 14.00 2.49
N GLU A 455 -30.18 14.24 1.34
CA GLU A 455 -30.11 13.32 0.20
C GLU A 455 -28.75 12.59 0.11
N LEU A 456 -27.72 13.08 0.82
CA LEU A 456 -26.39 12.47 0.77
C LEU A 456 -26.39 11.04 1.35
N PRO A 457 -25.57 10.14 0.80
CA PRO A 457 -25.51 8.77 1.28
C PRO A 457 -25.00 8.69 2.72
N LEU A 458 -25.44 7.64 3.39
CA LEU A 458 -25.08 7.32 4.77
C LEU A 458 -23.62 6.84 4.87
N ASN A 459 -23.15 6.64 6.10
CA ASN A 459 -21.89 5.92 6.32
C ASN A 459 -21.99 4.52 5.72
N THR A 460 -21.18 4.26 4.69
CA THR A 460 -21.16 2.99 3.94
C THR A 460 -20.96 1.77 4.82
N LEU A 461 -20.09 1.82 5.82
CA LEU A 461 -19.80 0.66 6.67
C LEU A 461 -21.01 0.31 7.55
N ASP A 462 -21.66 1.33 8.12
CA ASP A 462 -22.87 1.15 8.90
C ASP A 462 -24.03 0.64 8.02
N GLU A 463 -24.20 1.21 6.83
CA GLU A 463 -25.21 0.78 5.85
C GLU A 463 -25.00 -0.68 5.40
N LEU A 464 -23.77 -1.09 5.13
CA LEU A 464 -23.44 -2.47 4.78
C LEU A 464 -23.85 -3.42 5.91
N ILE A 465 -23.47 -3.11 7.15
CA ILE A 465 -23.80 -3.93 8.31
C ILE A 465 -25.33 -4.03 8.46
N ASP A 466 -26.06 -2.90 8.36
CA ASP A 466 -27.52 -2.87 8.40
C ASP A 466 -28.14 -3.76 7.32
N LYS A 467 -27.71 -3.63 6.05
CA LYS A 467 -28.23 -4.41 4.91
C LYS A 467 -27.91 -5.91 4.97
N PHE A 468 -26.89 -6.31 5.71
CA PHE A 468 -26.59 -7.72 6.00
C PHE A 468 -27.33 -8.27 7.23
N GLY A 469 -28.22 -7.48 7.85
CA GLY A 469 -29.02 -7.92 9.00
C GLY A 469 -28.43 -7.52 10.35
N GLY A 470 -27.52 -6.55 10.37
CA GLY A 470 -26.92 -6.01 11.57
C GLY A 470 -25.65 -6.73 12.05
N PRO A 471 -25.09 -6.30 13.19
CA PRO A 471 -23.81 -6.77 13.69
C PRO A 471 -23.65 -8.27 13.94
N GLU A 472 -24.72 -8.97 14.28
CA GLU A 472 -24.66 -10.40 14.57
C GLU A 472 -24.44 -11.24 13.30
N HIS A 473 -24.70 -10.68 12.11
CA HIS A 473 -24.52 -11.37 10.83
C HIS A 473 -23.19 -11.04 10.14
N VAL A 474 -22.49 -10.01 10.61
CA VAL A 474 -21.24 -9.52 10.00
C VAL A 474 -20.07 -9.58 10.98
N SER A 475 -18.99 -10.25 10.57
CA SER A 475 -17.71 -10.19 11.24
C SER A 475 -16.97 -8.90 10.91
N GLU A 476 -17.17 -7.88 11.74
CA GLU A 476 -16.53 -6.58 11.58
C GLU A 476 -15.11 -6.57 12.16
N MET A 477 -14.11 -6.44 11.30
CA MET A 477 -12.68 -6.34 11.66
C MET A 477 -12.11 -5.00 11.21
N THR A 478 -12.53 -3.94 11.89
CA THR A 478 -12.14 -2.56 11.58
C THR A 478 -11.50 -1.85 12.77
N GLY A 479 -10.83 -0.72 12.50
CA GLY A 479 -10.13 0.06 13.53
C GLY A 479 -11.04 0.99 14.35
N ARG A 480 -12.36 1.03 14.06
CA ARG A 480 -13.28 1.97 14.70
C ARG A 480 -13.71 1.51 16.09
N LYS A 481 -13.92 2.44 17.02
CA LYS A 481 -14.29 2.14 18.41
C LYS A 481 -15.80 2.00 18.62
N GLY A 482 -16.61 2.59 17.76
CA GLY A 482 -18.05 2.40 17.78
C GLY A 482 -18.68 2.54 16.40
N ARG A 483 -20.00 2.30 16.37
CA ARG A 483 -20.80 2.19 15.15
C ARG A 483 -22.23 2.66 15.40
N VAL A 484 -22.95 2.93 14.32
CA VAL A 484 -24.39 3.20 14.40
C VAL A 484 -25.15 1.92 14.04
N VAL A 485 -26.13 1.54 14.85
CA VAL A 485 -26.92 0.32 14.64
C VAL A 485 -28.40 0.70 14.63
N ARG A 486 -29.15 0.12 13.70
CA ARG A 486 -30.60 0.22 13.66
C ARG A 486 -31.21 -0.83 14.58
N ARG A 487 -32.14 -0.41 15.43
CA ARG A 487 -32.91 -1.29 16.31
C ARG A 487 -34.15 -1.84 15.61
N PRO A 488 -34.75 -2.92 16.14
CA PRO A 488 -36.00 -3.48 15.61
C PRO A 488 -37.18 -2.49 15.57
N ASP A 489 -37.17 -1.48 16.45
CA ASP A 489 -38.17 -0.40 16.51
C ASP A 489 -37.96 0.68 15.42
N GLY A 490 -36.94 0.53 14.56
CA GLY A 490 -36.57 1.46 13.50
C GLY A 490 -35.70 2.64 13.96
N SER A 491 -35.51 2.82 15.27
CA SER A 491 -34.61 3.84 15.82
C SER A 491 -33.16 3.47 15.58
N VAL A 492 -32.26 4.47 15.56
CA VAL A 492 -30.82 4.23 15.52
C VAL A 492 -30.16 4.54 16.84
N ARG A 493 -29.06 3.87 17.14
CA ARG A 493 -28.25 4.14 18.32
C ARG A 493 -26.78 3.98 18.02
N TYR A 494 -25.95 4.81 18.66
CA TYR A 494 -24.51 4.58 18.72
C TYR A 494 -24.18 3.46 19.72
N GLU A 495 -23.45 2.46 19.26
CA GLU A 495 -22.95 1.35 20.06
C GLU A 495 -21.43 1.36 20.10
N SER A 496 -20.87 1.22 21.31
CA SER A 496 -19.45 0.94 21.47
C SER A 496 -19.16 -0.48 20.97
N ARG A 497 -18.16 -0.61 20.11
CA ARG A 497 -17.58 -1.93 19.79
C ARG A 497 -16.67 -2.40 20.91
N ALA A 498 -15.98 -1.48 21.58
CA ALA A 498 -15.15 -1.78 22.74
C ALA A 498 -16.03 -2.20 23.92
N GLU A 499 -16.06 -3.51 24.23
CA GLU A 499 -16.54 -4.02 25.51
C GLU A 499 -15.62 -3.53 26.64
N GLN A 500 -16.16 -3.25 27.83
CA GLN A 500 -15.45 -2.56 28.94
C GLN A 500 -14.15 -3.25 29.42
N ALA A 501 -13.88 -4.49 28.98
CA ALA A 501 -12.69 -5.27 29.31
C ALA A 501 -11.77 -5.60 28.12
N HIS A 502 -12.13 -5.23 26.89
CA HIS A 502 -11.44 -5.70 25.68
C HIS A 502 -10.93 -4.57 24.77
N THR A 503 -9.73 -4.75 24.22
CA THR A 503 -9.22 -3.87 23.17
C THR A 503 -9.92 -4.16 21.84
N ILE A 504 -9.94 -3.18 20.92
CA ILE A 504 -10.50 -3.36 19.57
C ILE A 504 -9.84 -4.53 18.84
N ASP A 505 -8.55 -4.75 19.08
CA ASP A 505 -7.81 -5.86 18.47
C ASP A 505 -8.29 -7.22 19.00
N GLN A 506 -8.57 -7.33 20.31
CA GLN A 506 -9.18 -8.54 20.88
C GLN A 506 -10.57 -8.81 20.30
N ILE A 507 -11.35 -7.76 20.08
CA ILE A 507 -12.67 -7.88 19.44
C ILE A 507 -12.52 -8.33 17.97
N ASN A 508 -11.56 -7.76 17.23
CA ASN A 508 -11.29 -8.18 15.86
C ASN A 508 -10.85 -9.65 15.77
N VAL A 509 -10.08 -10.15 16.75
CA VAL A 509 -9.72 -11.58 16.86
C VAL A 509 -10.95 -12.44 17.11
N LYS A 510 -11.83 -12.03 18.04
CA LYS A 510 -13.10 -12.72 18.31
C LYS A 510 -13.99 -12.78 17.06
N GLU A 511 -14.16 -11.65 16.36
CA GLU A 511 -14.93 -11.59 15.11
C GLU A 511 -14.33 -12.43 13.99
N LYS A 512 -12.98 -12.50 13.90
CA LYS A 512 -12.27 -13.42 13.01
C LYS A 512 -12.61 -14.87 13.36
N ASP A 513 -12.59 -15.25 14.64
CA ASP A 513 -12.92 -16.62 15.05
C ASP A 513 -14.36 -16.99 14.71
N ARG A 514 -15.33 -16.10 14.94
CA ARG A 514 -16.74 -16.30 14.54
C ARG A 514 -16.86 -16.54 13.02
N PHE A 515 -16.11 -15.79 12.20
CA PHE A 515 -16.05 -16.01 10.76
C PHE A 515 -15.42 -17.37 10.39
N MET A 516 -14.26 -17.69 10.98
CA MET A 516 -13.51 -18.92 10.68
C MET A 516 -14.17 -20.20 11.21
N ASN A 517 -15.05 -20.08 12.20
CA ASN A 517 -15.91 -21.16 12.70
C ASN A 517 -17.22 -21.30 11.91
N GLY A 518 -17.56 -20.31 11.08
CA GLY A 518 -18.76 -20.31 10.25
C GLY A 518 -20.02 -19.84 10.98
N GLU A 519 -19.87 -19.19 12.14
CA GLU A 519 -21.00 -18.51 12.82
C GLU A 519 -21.48 -17.32 11.99
N LYS A 520 -20.54 -16.60 11.37
CA LYS A 520 -20.82 -15.51 10.44
C LYS A 520 -20.16 -15.82 9.09
N LEU A 521 -20.86 -15.52 8.00
CA LEU A 521 -20.41 -15.84 6.64
C LEU A 521 -19.97 -14.60 5.84
N VAL A 522 -20.17 -13.41 6.40
CA VAL A 522 -19.74 -12.14 5.85
C VAL A 522 -18.71 -11.52 6.80
N ALA A 523 -17.54 -11.17 6.28
CA ALA A 523 -16.53 -10.42 6.99
C ALA A 523 -16.30 -9.07 6.33
N ILE A 524 -16.12 -8.00 7.11
CA ILE A 524 -15.71 -6.69 6.60
C ILE A 524 -14.37 -6.31 7.21
N ILE A 525 -13.38 -6.02 6.37
CA ILE A 525 -12.02 -5.64 6.77
C ILE A 525 -11.68 -4.22 6.32
N SER A 526 -10.98 -3.49 7.18
CA SER A 526 -10.39 -2.18 6.86
C SER A 526 -8.86 -2.23 6.86
N GLU A 527 -8.18 -1.36 6.08
CA GLU A 527 -6.71 -1.27 6.07
C GLU A 527 -6.13 -1.18 7.50
N ALA A 528 -6.68 -0.29 8.33
CA ALA A 528 -6.17 0.02 9.67
C ALA A 528 -6.25 -1.13 10.69
N ALA A 529 -7.12 -2.13 10.48
CA ALA A 529 -7.31 -3.26 11.39
C ALA A 529 -7.00 -4.61 10.75
N SER A 530 -6.48 -4.63 9.52
CA SER A 530 -6.21 -5.87 8.78
C SER A 530 -4.82 -6.48 9.06
N SER A 531 -3.97 -5.82 9.84
CA SER A 531 -2.66 -6.36 10.23
C SER A 531 -2.85 -7.60 11.12
N GLY A 532 -2.19 -8.71 10.79
CA GLY A 532 -2.31 -9.99 11.53
C GLY A 532 -3.52 -10.88 11.16
N ILE A 533 -4.60 -10.32 10.62
CA ILE A 533 -5.82 -11.09 10.36
C ILE A 533 -5.68 -12.05 9.16
N SER A 534 -6.13 -13.29 9.35
CA SER A 534 -6.07 -14.39 8.37
C SER A 534 -7.48 -14.96 8.17
N LEU A 535 -8.02 -14.87 6.95
CA LEU A 535 -9.40 -15.22 6.59
C LEU A 535 -9.47 -16.28 5.47
N GLN A 536 -8.35 -16.89 5.08
CA GLN A 536 -8.34 -17.94 4.07
C GLN A 536 -9.22 -19.13 4.47
N ALA A 537 -9.61 -19.97 3.51
CA ALA A 537 -10.27 -21.25 3.78
C ALA A 537 -9.24 -22.26 4.32
N ASP A 538 -8.77 -22.05 5.55
CA ASP A 538 -7.68 -22.84 6.16
C ASP A 538 -8.12 -24.29 6.41
N ARG A 539 -7.24 -25.26 6.08
CA ARG A 539 -7.49 -26.70 6.30
C ARG A 539 -7.79 -27.08 7.75
N ARG A 540 -7.40 -26.25 8.71
CA ARG A 540 -7.53 -26.52 10.15
C ARG A 540 -8.79 -25.96 10.79
N VAL A 541 -9.53 -25.08 10.10
CA VAL A 541 -10.74 -24.46 10.65
C VAL A 541 -12.00 -25.12 10.11
N LYS A 542 -13.12 -24.93 10.81
CA LYS A 542 -14.43 -25.49 10.43
C LYS A 542 -14.98 -24.86 9.15
N ASN A 543 -14.88 -23.53 8.99
CA ASN A 543 -15.39 -22.85 7.80
C ASN A 543 -14.38 -22.91 6.65
N GLN A 544 -14.47 -23.95 5.83
CA GLN A 544 -13.63 -24.16 4.64
C GLN A 544 -14.27 -23.71 3.32
N ARG A 545 -15.42 -22.99 3.38
CA ARG A 545 -16.12 -22.51 2.17
C ARG A 545 -15.23 -21.60 1.32
N ARG A 546 -15.37 -21.66 0.00
CA ARG A 546 -14.59 -20.79 -0.90
C ARG A 546 -14.80 -19.32 -0.56
N ARG A 547 -13.70 -18.56 -0.52
CA ARG A 547 -13.74 -17.12 -0.18
C ARG A 547 -13.99 -16.30 -1.44
N VAL A 548 -14.98 -15.42 -1.40
CA VAL A 548 -15.21 -14.38 -2.39
C VAL A 548 -14.85 -13.05 -1.75
N HIS A 549 -13.73 -12.48 -2.18
CA HIS A 549 -13.21 -11.23 -1.68
C HIS A 549 -13.62 -10.08 -2.60
N MET A 550 -14.60 -9.30 -2.14
CA MET A 550 -15.15 -8.13 -2.84
C MET A 550 -14.45 -6.86 -2.39
N THR A 551 -13.73 -6.20 -3.29
CA THR A 551 -13.06 -4.92 -3.00
C THR A 551 -13.98 -3.77 -3.37
N LEU A 552 -14.60 -3.16 -2.36
CA LEU A 552 -15.51 -2.03 -2.55
C LEU A 552 -14.77 -0.70 -2.70
N GLU A 553 -13.66 -0.53 -1.97
CA GLU A 553 -12.79 0.63 -2.05
C GLU A 553 -11.39 0.23 -2.52
N LEU A 554 -11.08 0.53 -3.79
CA LEU A 554 -9.77 0.18 -4.37
C LEU A 554 -8.64 0.97 -3.66
N PRO A 555 -7.57 0.28 -3.21
CA PRO A 555 -6.41 0.94 -2.63
C PRO A 555 -5.68 1.84 -3.64
N TRP A 556 -5.04 2.89 -3.14
CA TRP A 556 -4.26 3.83 -3.97
C TRP A 556 -2.99 3.22 -4.58
N SER A 557 -2.51 2.11 -4.03
CA SER A 557 -1.34 1.40 -4.55
C SER A 557 -1.65 -0.08 -4.69
N ALA A 558 -1.11 -0.68 -5.75
CA ALA A 558 -1.31 -2.08 -6.01
C ALA A 558 -0.70 -2.99 -4.93
N ASP A 559 0.40 -2.57 -4.30
CA ASP A 559 1.00 -3.33 -3.20
C ASP A 559 0.07 -3.39 -1.98
N ARG A 560 -0.69 -2.32 -1.70
CA ARG A 560 -1.71 -2.34 -0.65
C ARG A 560 -2.86 -3.29 -1.01
N ALA A 561 -3.25 -3.33 -2.28
CA ALA A 561 -4.24 -4.29 -2.77
C ALA A 561 -3.76 -5.75 -2.58
N ILE A 562 -2.52 -6.05 -2.94
CA ILE A 562 -1.92 -7.39 -2.73
C ILE A 562 -1.88 -7.74 -1.24
N GLN A 563 -1.51 -6.79 -0.37
CA GLN A 563 -1.52 -7.02 1.08
C GLN A 563 -2.91 -7.35 1.62
N GLN A 564 -3.94 -6.76 1.02
CA GLN A 564 -5.35 -7.03 1.32
C GLN A 564 -5.79 -8.41 0.78
N PHE A 565 -5.36 -8.80 -0.43
CA PHE A 565 -5.61 -10.14 -0.98
C PHE A 565 -4.93 -11.24 -0.15
N GLY A 566 -3.73 -10.98 0.37
CA GLY A 566 -3.02 -11.88 1.29
C GLY A 566 -3.77 -12.17 2.61
N ARG A 567 -4.90 -11.51 2.88
CA ARG A 567 -5.80 -11.86 3.99
C ARG A 567 -6.63 -13.10 3.69
N THR A 568 -6.99 -13.33 2.43
CA THR A 568 -7.81 -14.46 1.97
C THR A 568 -7.03 -15.49 1.14
N HIS A 569 -5.84 -15.11 0.64
CA HIS A 569 -4.94 -15.98 -0.12
C HIS A 569 -3.68 -16.31 0.67
N ARG A 570 -3.59 -17.53 1.21
CA ARG A 570 -2.45 -17.98 2.03
C ARG A 570 -2.11 -19.45 1.76
N SER A 571 -0.88 -19.84 2.11
CA SER A 571 -0.48 -21.24 2.18
C SER A 571 -1.38 -21.98 3.19
N ASN A 572 -1.64 -23.27 2.92
CA ASN A 572 -2.58 -24.12 3.69
C ASN A 572 -4.09 -23.86 3.49
N GLN A 573 -4.50 -23.14 2.44
CA GLN A 573 -5.91 -23.04 2.06
C GLN A 573 -6.42 -24.31 1.34
N VAL A 574 -7.69 -24.66 1.52
CA VAL A 574 -8.38 -25.76 0.81
C VAL A 574 -8.73 -25.34 -0.62
N THR A 575 -9.23 -24.12 -0.78
CA THR A 575 -9.66 -23.54 -2.06
C THR A 575 -9.05 -22.16 -2.26
N ALA A 576 -8.63 -21.86 -3.48
CA ALA A 576 -8.22 -20.52 -3.86
C ALA A 576 -9.42 -19.53 -3.87
N PRO A 577 -9.21 -18.27 -3.43
CA PRO A 577 -10.28 -17.27 -3.40
C PRO A 577 -10.68 -16.79 -4.80
N GLU A 578 -11.89 -16.23 -4.88
CA GLU A 578 -12.33 -15.40 -6.01
C GLU A 578 -12.22 -13.92 -5.60
N TYR A 579 -11.68 -13.08 -6.46
CA TYR A 579 -11.59 -11.64 -6.24
C TYR A 579 -12.55 -10.90 -7.16
N ILE A 580 -13.35 -10.00 -6.60
CA ILE A 580 -14.27 -9.14 -7.34
C ILE A 580 -13.92 -7.69 -7.04
N PHE A 581 -13.62 -6.90 -8.06
CA PHE A 581 -13.36 -5.47 -7.96
C PHE A 581 -14.59 -4.69 -8.39
N LEU A 582 -15.15 -3.87 -7.49
CA LEU A 582 -16.31 -3.05 -7.83
C LEU A 582 -15.86 -1.65 -8.24
N ILE A 583 -16.21 -1.26 -9.46
CA ILE A 583 -15.80 -0.01 -10.08
C ILE A 583 -17.05 0.66 -10.62
N SER A 584 -17.30 1.91 -10.29
CA SER A 584 -18.44 2.63 -10.87
C SER A 584 -18.13 3.10 -12.29
N GLU A 585 -19.17 3.41 -13.06
CA GLU A 585 -19.05 4.09 -14.36
C GLU A 585 -18.46 5.51 -14.27
N LEU A 586 -18.17 6.00 -13.06
CA LEU A 586 -17.49 7.28 -12.86
C LEU A 586 -16.04 7.16 -13.32
N ALA A 587 -15.69 7.88 -14.38
CA ALA A 587 -14.32 7.97 -14.89
C ALA A 587 -13.23 8.26 -13.84
N GLY A 588 -13.55 9.00 -12.77
CA GLY A 588 -12.62 9.23 -11.67
C GLY A 588 -12.19 7.97 -10.91
N GLU A 589 -13.01 6.91 -10.91
CA GLU A 589 -12.67 5.61 -10.30
C GLU A 589 -11.88 4.68 -11.22
N ARG A 590 -12.03 4.81 -12.55
CA ARG A 590 -11.35 3.96 -13.56
C ARG A 590 -9.83 3.99 -13.47
N ARG A 591 -9.26 5.03 -12.86
CA ARG A 591 -7.82 5.10 -12.53
C ARG A 591 -7.37 4.00 -11.56
N PHE A 592 -8.12 3.81 -10.48
CA PHE A 592 -7.70 2.88 -9.42
C PHE A 592 -7.72 1.44 -9.92
N ALA A 593 -8.68 1.16 -10.80
CA ALA A 593 -8.76 -0.08 -11.56
C ALA A 593 -7.42 -0.42 -12.20
N SER A 594 -6.84 0.54 -12.91
CA SER A 594 -5.69 0.29 -13.78
C SER A 594 -4.39 0.02 -13.05
N ILE A 595 -4.18 0.70 -11.93
CA ILE A 595 -3.01 0.50 -11.08
C ILE A 595 -3.02 -0.91 -10.51
N VAL A 596 -4.18 -1.36 -10.02
CA VAL A 596 -4.34 -2.71 -9.44
C VAL A 596 -4.26 -3.76 -10.54
N ALA A 597 -4.95 -3.55 -11.65
CA ALA A 597 -5.00 -4.45 -12.80
C ALA A 597 -3.61 -4.72 -13.40
N LYS A 598 -2.79 -3.69 -13.63
CA LYS A 598 -1.41 -3.86 -14.12
C LYS A 598 -0.56 -4.75 -13.20
N ARG A 599 -0.75 -4.60 -11.89
CA ARG A 599 0.01 -5.38 -10.91
C ARG A 599 -0.48 -6.82 -10.84
N LEU A 600 -1.79 -7.04 -10.97
CA LEU A 600 -2.37 -8.37 -11.07
C LEU A 600 -1.94 -9.10 -12.34
N GLU A 601 -1.91 -8.42 -13.49
CA GLU A 601 -1.34 -8.97 -14.73
C GLU A 601 0.12 -9.36 -14.54
N SER A 602 0.92 -8.51 -13.89
CA SER A 602 2.31 -8.83 -13.58
C SER A 602 2.42 -10.06 -12.67
N LEU A 603 1.56 -10.20 -11.67
CA LEU A 603 1.54 -11.38 -10.79
C LEU A 603 1.06 -12.65 -11.52
N GLY A 604 0.07 -12.55 -12.41
CA GLY A 604 -0.45 -13.65 -13.22
C GLY A 604 0.56 -14.14 -14.26
N ALA A 605 1.23 -13.20 -14.96
CA ALA A 605 2.31 -13.50 -15.89
C ALA A 605 3.50 -14.20 -15.21
N LEU A 606 3.78 -13.82 -13.96
CA LEU A 606 4.84 -14.42 -13.14
C LEU A 606 4.47 -15.79 -12.53
N THR A 607 3.19 -16.15 -12.50
CA THR A 607 2.73 -17.40 -11.86
C THR A 607 2.28 -18.47 -12.85
N HIS A 608 1.93 -18.10 -14.08
CA HIS A 608 1.53 -19.04 -15.13
C HIS A 608 2.55 -19.20 -16.27
N GLY A 609 3.69 -18.51 -16.23
CA GLY A 609 4.68 -18.49 -17.33
C GLY A 609 4.16 -17.87 -18.64
N ASP A 610 2.86 -17.58 -18.72
CA ASP A 610 2.22 -16.99 -19.87
C ASP A 610 1.35 -15.81 -19.44
N ARG A 611 1.75 -14.60 -19.83
CA ARG A 611 0.97 -13.38 -19.65
C ARG A 611 -0.39 -13.43 -20.39
N ARG A 612 -0.58 -14.42 -21.28
CA ARG A 612 -1.81 -14.66 -22.04
C ARG A 612 -2.78 -15.61 -21.34
N ALA A 613 -2.38 -16.30 -20.27
CA ALA A 613 -3.21 -17.28 -19.56
C ALA A 613 -4.35 -16.66 -18.72
N THR A 614 -4.30 -15.35 -18.44
CA THR A 614 -5.49 -14.61 -18.02
C THR A 614 -6.35 -14.30 -19.23
N GLU A 615 -7.39 -15.10 -19.48
CA GLU A 615 -8.40 -14.88 -20.54
C GLU A 615 -9.14 -13.53 -20.45
N SER A 616 -8.84 -12.68 -19.45
CA SER A 616 -9.32 -11.29 -19.36
C SER A 616 -8.44 -10.35 -20.18
N ARG A 617 -8.75 -10.22 -21.47
CA ARG A 617 -8.14 -9.32 -22.47
C ARG A 617 -8.25 -7.80 -22.20
N ASP A 618 -8.66 -7.33 -21.02
CA ASP A 618 -9.14 -5.93 -20.88
C ASP A 618 -8.48 -5.04 -19.82
N LEU A 619 -7.51 -5.56 -19.07
CA LEU A 619 -6.94 -4.85 -17.92
C LEU A 619 -5.89 -3.79 -18.29
N SER A 620 -5.17 -3.96 -19.40
CA SER A 620 -4.15 -3.01 -19.88
C SER A 620 -4.71 -1.68 -20.41
N LYS A 621 -6.00 -1.65 -20.79
CA LYS A 621 -6.67 -0.48 -21.40
C LYS A 621 -6.66 0.78 -20.52
N TYR A 622 -6.50 0.62 -19.21
CA TYR A 622 -6.64 1.72 -18.27
C TYR A 622 -5.30 2.30 -17.78
N ASN A 623 -4.14 1.86 -18.30
CA ASN A 623 -2.83 2.29 -17.81
C ASN A 623 -2.40 3.67 -18.34
N PHE A 624 -2.82 4.74 -17.63
CA PHE A 624 -2.52 6.12 -18.02
C PHE A 624 -1.20 6.66 -17.47
N GLU A 625 -0.59 6.06 -16.44
CA GLU A 625 0.65 6.55 -15.80
C GLU A 625 1.91 6.18 -16.59
N ASN A 626 1.98 6.66 -17.83
CA ASN A 626 3.11 6.48 -18.74
C ASN A 626 3.40 7.77 -19.52
N LYS A 627 4.40 7.74 -20.41
CA LYS A 627 4.77 8.88 -21.26
C LYS A 627 3.62 9.38 -22.15
N TYR A 628 2.71 8.48 -22.54
CA TYR A 628 1.56 8.79 -23.40
C TYR A 628 0.46 9.51 -22.63
N GLY A 629 0.18 9.11 -21.38
CA GLY A 629 -0.83 9.78 -20.56
C GLY A 629 -0.46 11.22 -20.23
N THR A 630 0.81 11.49 -19.93
CA THR A 630 1.28 12.87 -19.70
C THR A 630 1.17 13.71 -20.97
N LYS A 631 1.52 13.14 -22.14
CA LYS A 631 1.37 13.82 -23.44
C LYS A 631 -0.10 14.05 -23.82
N ALA A 632 -0.97 13.08 -23.58
CA ALA A 632 -2.40 13.20 -23.84
C ALA A 632 -3.01 14.29 -22.97
N LEU A 633 -2.67 14.32 -21.69
CA LEU A 633 -3.14 15.34 -20.74
C LEU A 633 -2.69 16.75 -21.14
N ASP A 634 -1.43 16.91 -21.56
CA ASP A 634 -0.91 18.18 -22.08
C ASP A 634 -1.70 18.63 -23.32
N LYS A 635 -1.93 17.73 -24.28
CA LYS A 635 -2.69 18.02 -25.50
C LYS A 635 -4.13 18.44 -25.22
N ILE A 636 -4.88 17.68 -24.43
CA ILE A 636 -6.27 18.04 -24.14
C ILE A 636 -6.36 19.35 -23.38
N THR A 637 -5.40 19.64 -22.49
CA THR A 637 -5.37 20.89 -21.72
C THR A 637 -5.16 22.08 -22.65
N LYS A 638 -4.19 21.98 -23.57
CA LYS A 638 -3.94 23.02 -24.59
C LYS A 638 -5.13 23.19 -25.53
N ALA A 639 -5.78 22.10 -25.92
CA ALA A 639 -6.98 22.16 -26.76
C ALA A 639 -8.15 22.85 -26.06
N ILE A 640 -8.42 22.52 -24.79
CA ILE A 640 -9.48 23.15 -23.98
C ILE A 640 -9.23 24.66 -23.79
N LEU A 641 -7.97 25.06 -23.64
CA LEU A 641 -7.58 26.47 -23.55
C LEU A 641 -7.62 27.21 -24.90
N GLY A 642 -7.88 26.53 -26.02
CA GLY A 642 -7.83 27.11 -27.36
C GLY A 642 -6.41 27.44 -27.84
N GLN A 643 -5.38 26.86 -27.23
CA GLN A 643 -3.98 27.08 -27.61
C GLN A 643 -3.53 26.22 -28.79
N ILE A 644 -4.18 25.06 -28.99
CA ILE A 644 -3.93 24.17 -30.12
C ILE A 644 -5.26 23.69 -30.69
N GLU A 645 -5.27 23.39 -31.99
CA GLU A 645 -6.35 22.64 -32.61
C GLU A 645 -6.25 21.16 -32.24
N SER A 646 -7.37 20.55 -31.84
CA SER A 646 -7.39 19.13 -31.50
C SER A 646 -7.47 18.28 -32.76
N LYS A 647 -6.63 17.24 -32.83
CA LYS A 647 -6.69 16.23 -33.90
C LYS A 647 -7.71 15.13 -33.63
N VAL A 648 -8.22 15.07 -32.41
CA VAL A 648 -9.24 14.12 -31.98
C VAL A 648 -10.49 14.94 -31.65
N PRO A 649 -11.66 14.64 -32.22
CA PRO A 649 -12.88 15.39 -31.92
C PRO A 649 -13.36 15.10 -30.47
N PRO A 650 -14.08 16.02 -29.83
CA PRO A 650 -14.77 15.73 -28.58
C PRO A 650 -15.90 14.70 -28.79
N PRO A 651 -16.41 14.05 -27.72
CA PRO A 651 -17.49 13.09 -27.83
C PRO A 651 -18.74 13.70 -28.49
N GLN A 652 -19.25 13.05 -29.54
CA GLN A 652 -20.35 13.56 -30.38
C GLN A 652 -21.69 13.66 -29.64
N ASP A 653 -21.85 12.87 -28.57
CA ASP A 653 -23.02 12.80 -27.71
C ASP A 653 -23.06 13.91 -26.65
N TYR A 654 -22.07 14.83 -26.62
CA TYR A 654 -22.03 15.87 -25.60
C TYR A 654 -23.16 16.91 -25.78
N PRO A 655 -23.97 17.18 -24.75
CA PRO A 655 -25.04 18.17 -24.82
C PRO A 655 -24.53 19.57 -25.19
N GLY A 656 -25.00 20.10 -26.32
CA GLY A 656 -24.60 21.41 -26.85
C GLY A 656 -23.38 21.41 -27.78
N GLY A 657 -22.86 20.23 -28.15
CA GLY A 657 -21.80 20.06 -29.14
C GLY A 657 -20.42 20.59 -28.71
N ASP A 658 -19.47 20.58 -29.66
CA ASP A 658 -18.05 20.89 -29.45
C ASP A 658 -17.80 22.24 -28.77
N ALA A 659 -18.56 23.26 -29.16
CA ALA A 659 -18.43 24.61 -28.60
C ALA A 659 -18.77 24.65 -27.10
N MET A 660 -19.82 23.93 -26.68
CA MET A 660 -20.21 23.83 -25.27
C MET A 660 -19.29 22.92 -24.47
N PHE A 661 -18.72 21.88 -25.11
CA PHE A 661 -17.70 21.04 -24.51
C PHE A 661 -16.48 21.89 -24.11
N PHE A 662 -15.85 22.60 -25.05
CA PHE A 662 -14.66 23.39 -24.73
C PHE A 662 -14.95 24.58 -23.81
N ARG A 663 -16.08 25.29 -23.99
CA ARG A 663 -16.47 26.42 -23.12
C ARG A 663 -16.76 25.99 -21.68
N GLY A 664 -17.47 24.87 -21.50
CA GLY A 664 -17.79 24.33 -20.17
C GLY A 664 -16.56 23.82 -19.40
N LYS A 665 -15.50 23.43 -20.12
CA LYS A 665 -14.24 22.92 -19.52
C LYS A 665 -13.19 23.99 -19.28
N GLN A 666 -13.28 25.14 -19.95
CA GLN A 666 -12.43 26.29 -19.66
C GLN A 666 -12.55 26.76 -18.20
N VAL A 667 -13.70 26.59 -17.55
CA VAL A 667 -13.86 26.91 -16.11
C VAL A 667 -12.96 26.02 -15.23
N LEU A 668 -12.76 24.75 -15.60
CA LEU A 668 -11.84 23.85 -14.91
C LEU A 668 -10.37 24.31 -15.03
N CYS A 669 -10.04 25.00 -16.13
CA CYS A 669 -8.70 25.49 -16.45
C CYS A 669 -8.44 26.97 -16.09
N LYS A 670 -9.48 27.82 -16.01
CA LYS A 670 -9.40 29.28 -15.77
C LYS A 670 -9.46 29.69 -14.30
N VAL A 671 -9.44 28.73 -13.37
CA VAL A 671 -9.49 28.93 -11.91
C VAL A 671 -8.32 29.73 -11.31
N SER A 672 -7.31 30.16 -12.09
CA SER A 672 -6.38 31.20 -11.63
C SER A 672 -5.98 32.16 -12.74
N THR A 673 -6.66 33.31 -12.81
CA THR A 673 -6.29 34.39 -13.72
C THR A 673 -5.18 35.31 -13.17
N ARG A 674 -4.59 35.02 -12.00
CA ARG A 674 -3.42 35.78 -11.47
C ARG A 674 -2.23 34.96 -10.99
N ASP A 675 -2.37 33.65 -10.82
CA ASP A 675 -1.26 32.73 -10.50
C ASP A 675 -1.24 31.58 -11.50
N ILE A 676 -0.60 31.79 -12.64
CA ILE A 676 -0.50 30.84 -13.76
C ILE A 676 0.33 29.58 -13.38
N SER A 677 0.91 29.52 -12.19
CA SER A 677 1.97 28.55 -11.88
C SER A 677 1.50 27.19 -11.31
N HIS A 678 0.27 27.06 -10.79
CA HIS A 678 -0.10 25.89 -9.97
C HIS A 678 -1.15 24.93 -10.54
N LEU A 679 -1.88 25.31 -11.59
CA LEU A 679 -2.86 24.45 -12.27
C LEU A 679 -2.28 23.70 -13.48
N PHE A 680 -1.27 24.26 -14.15
CA PHE A 680 -0.78 23.76 -15.44
C PHE A 680 0.26 22.62 -15.36
N TYR A 681 0.71 22.25 -14.17
CA TYR A 681 1.45 21.00 -13.92
C TYR A 681 0.55 19.98 -13.20
N CYS A 682 -0.60 19.66 -13.80
CA CYS A 682 -1.36 18.49 -13.38
C CYS A 682 -0.62 17.25 -13.86
N ASN A 683 -0.02 16.51 -12.94
CA ASN A 683 0.21 15.11 -13.20
C ASN A 683 -1.16 14.41 -13.34
N ILE A 684 -1.17 13.25 -14.00
CA ILE A 684 -2.37 12.43 -14.22
C ILE A 684 -3.14 12.21 -12.91
N THR A 685 -2.41 12.02 -11.80
CA THR A 685 -2.98 11.92 -10.44
C THR A 685 -3.91 13.08 -10.08
N LYS A 686 -3.44 14.32 -10.24
CA LYS A 686 -4.23 15.52 -9.92
C LYS A 686 -5.41 15.70 -10.86
N PHE A 687 -5.22 15.42 -12.15
CA PHE A 687 -6.30 15.49 -13.15
C PHE A 687 -7.46 14.57 -12.73
N LEU A 688 -7.18 13.29 -12.49
CA LEU A 688 -8.20 12.29 -12.18
C LEU A 688 -8.88 12.54 -10.82
N ASN A 689 -8.16 13.07 -9.83
CA ASN A 689 -8.78 13.45 -8.56
C ASN A 689 -9.69 14.70 -8.68
N ARG A 690 -9.45 15.55 -9.68
CA ARG A 690 -10.23 16.79 -9.89
C ARG A 690 -11.46 16.55 -10.75
N ILE A 691 -11.42 15.61 -11.70
CA ILE A 691 -12.61 15.31 -12.52
C ILE A 691 -13.78 14.75 -11.69
N LEU A 692 -13.50 14.16 -10.51
CA LEU A 692 -14.52 13.71 -9.56
C LEU A 692 -15.51 14.83 -9.17
N GLY A 693 -15.09 16.09 -9.20
CA GLY A 693 -15.94 17.24 -8.87
C GLY A 693 -16.88 17.67 -9.99
N LEU A 694 -16.90 16.95 -11.12
CA LEU A 694 -17.76 17.26 -12.25
C LEU A 694 -19.02 16.41 -12.23
N GLU A 695 -20.11 16.95 -12.76
CA GLU A 695 -21.31 16.17 -13.05
C GLU A 695 -20.97 14.91 -13.87
N VAL A 696 -21.74 13.84 -13.69
CA VAL A 696 -21.44 12.50 -14.23
C VAL A 696 -21.17 12.55 -15.74
N HIS A 697 -22.07 13.15 -16.52
CA HIS A 697 -21.89 13.28 -17.98
C HIS A 697 -20.63 14.09 -18.33
N LYS A 698 -20.40 15.22 -17.66
CA LYS A 698 -19.21 16.07 -17.86
C LYS A 698 -17.93 15.30 -17.57
N GLN A 699 -17.90 14.56 -16.47
CA GLN A 699 -16.75 13.77 -16.07
C GLN A 699 -16.44 12.71 -17.12
N ASN A 700 -17.44 11.93 -17.51
CA ASN A 700 -17.28 10.80 -18.41
C ASN A 700 -16.88 11.26 -19.83
N SER A 701 -17.50 12.32 -20.38
CA SER A 701 -17.10 12.85 -21.69
C SER A 701 -15.70 13.47 -21.68
N LEU A 702 -15.28 14.15 -20.59
CA LEU A 702 -13.92 14.68 -20.49
C LEU A 702 -12.88 13.56 -20.44
N PHE A 703 -13.20 12.48 -19.73
CA PHE A 703 -12.32 11.33 -19.65
C PHE A 703 -12.28 10.55 -20.96
N GLN A 704 -13.41 10.39 -21.65
CA GLN A 704 -13.45 9.79 -22.98
C GLN A 704 -12.56 10.56 -23.96
N TYR A 705 -12.67 11.89 -23.97
CA TYR A 705 -11.79 12.73 -24.79
C TYR A 705 -10.30 12.57 -24.46
N PHE A 706 -9.98 12.38 -23.17
CA PHE A 706 -8.62 12.07 -22.73
C PHE A 706 -8.15 10.70 -23.23
N THR A 707 -8.98 9.66 -23.12
CA THR A 707 -8.64 8.30 -23.57
C THR A 707 -8.48 8.24 -25.08
N ASP A 708 -9.34 8.91 -25.85
CA ASP A 708 -9.24 8.94 -27.31
C ASP A 708 -7.95 9.61 -27.78
N ASN A 709 -7.54 10.70 -27.10
CA ASN A 709 -6.25 11.35 -27.36
C ASN A 709 -5.06 10.47 -26.97
N PHE A 710 -5.19 9.70 -25.90
CA PHE A 710 -4.18 8.74 -25.45
C PHE A 710 -4.00 7.62 -26.47
N ASP A 711 -5.09 7.02 -26.93
CA ASP A 711 -5.08 5.95 -27.92
C ASP A 711 -4.55 6.43 -29.26
N TYR A 712 -4.99 7.61 -29.73
CA TYR A 712 -4.46 8.26 -30.93
C TYR A 712 -2.94 8.43 -30.87
N LEU A 713 -2.39 8.83 -29.72
CA LEU A 713 -0.95 8.98 -29.54
C LEU A 713 -0.20 7.65 -29.60
N ILE A 714 -0.77 6.60 -29.02
CA ILE A 714 -0.21 5.25 -29.06
C ILE A 714 -0.21 4.72 -30.50
N GLU A 715 -1.34 4.82 -31.20
CA GLU A 715 -1.48 4.37 -32.58
C GLU A 715 -0.55 5.12 -33.52
N LYS A 716 -0.41 6.43 -33.33
CA LYS A 716 0.53 7.25 -34.10
C LYS A 716 1.96 6.75 -33.92
N ASP A 717 2.41 6.57 -32.68
CA ASP A 717 3.77 6.10 -32.41
C ASP A 717 3.98 4.63 -32.87
N LYS A 718 2.93 3.79 -32.85
CA LYS A 718 2.96 2.44 -33.42
C LYS A 718 3.18 2.48 -34.94
N LYS A 719 2.43 3.32 -35.66
CA LYS A 719 2.59 3.54 -37.12
C LYS A 719 3.97 4.10 -37.47
N GLU A 720 4.53 4.95 -36.62
CA GLU A 720 5.88 5.52 -36.79
C GLU A 720 7.01 4.61 -36.29
N GLY A 721 6.72 3.42 -35.75
CA GLY A 721 7.72 2.49 -35.19
C GLY A 721 8.43 3.00 -33.94
N LYS A 722 7.91 4.05 -33.28
CA LYS A 722 8.46 4.68 -32.07
C LYS A 722 7.83 4.17 -30.77
N TYR A 723 6.79 3.34 -30.88
CA TYR A 723 6.14 2.74 -29.73
C TYR A 723 7.02 1.65 -29.11
N ASP A 724 7.43 1.87 -27.87
CA ASP A 724 8.18 0.88 -27.09
C ASP A 724 7.18 -0.12 -26.52
N MET A 725 7.14 -1.33 -27.09
CA MET A 725 6.28 -2.43 -26.64
C MET A 725 6.76 -3.06 -25.31
N GLY A 726 7.85 -2.55 -24.72
CA GLY A 726 8.56 -3.20 -23.62
C GLY A 726 9.56 -4.23 -24.14
N ILE A 727 10.22 -4.93 -23.22
CA ILE A 727 10.98 -6.14 -23.55
C ILE A 727 9.94 -7.19 -23.94
N LEU A 728 9.64 -7.25 -25.23
CA LEU A 728 9.11 -8.45 -25.86
C LEU A 728 10.26 -9.45 -25.89
N ASP A 729 9.95 -10.73 -25.65
CA ASP A 729 10.79 -11.82 -26.08
C ASP A 729 11.29 -11.53 -27.50
N LEU A 730 12.59 -11.72 -27.70
CA LEU A 730 13.18 -11.71 -29.04
C LEU A 730 12.41 -12.77 -29.83
N ALA A 731 11.49 -12.35 -30.69
CA ALA A 731 10.77 -13.25 -31.57
C ALA A 731 11.81 -14.04 -32.38
N PRO A 732 11.69 -15.38 -32.50
CA PRO A 732 12.62 -16.15 -33.29
C PRO A 732 12.58 -15.63 -34.74
N GLY A 733 13.73 -15.15 -35.24
CA GLY A 733 13.93 -14.99 -36.68
C GLY A 733 14.04 -13.58 -37.26
N ASN A 734 14.37 -12.51 -36.52
CA ASN A 734 14.60 -11.22 -37.20
C ASN A 734 15.71 -10.28 -36.69
N ASP A 735 16.60 -10.74 -35.80
CA ASP A 735 17.68 -9.91 -35.28
C ASP A 735 19.03 -10.65 -35.31
N GLN A 736 20.06 -10.02 -35.88
CA GLN A 736 21.46 -10.44 -35.68
C GLN A 736 21.98 -9.74 -34.43
N ILE A 737 22.28 -10.52 -33.38
CA ILE A 737 22.80 -10.03 -32.11
C ILE A 737 24.33 -10.10 -32.14
N TYR A 738 25.00 -8.98 -31.92
CA TYR A 738 26.46 -8.91 -31.84
C TYR A 738 26.91 -8.59 -30.42
N GLU A 739 27.99 -9.25 -29.98
CA GLU A 739 28.65 -8.97 -28.71
C GLU A 739 29.56 -7.74 -28.86
N GLU A 740 29.38 -6.73 -28.01
CA GLU A 740 30.10 -5.45 -28.13
C GLU A 740 31.28 -5.39 -27.14
N THR A 741 31.09 -5.76 -25.87
CA THR A 741 32.14 -5.76 -24.83
C THR A 741 31.84 -6.72 -23.67
N GLN A 742 32.90 -7.22 -23.02
CA GLN A 742 32.86 -8.06 -21.82
C GLN A 742 33.52 -7.33 -20.63
N GLU A 743 32.81 -7.18 -19.51
CA GLU A 743 33.38 -6.71 -18.24
C GLU A 743 33.29 -7.81 -17.17
N LYS A 744 34.41 -8.13 -16.52
CA LYS A 744 34.48 -9.16 -15.47
C LYS A 744 34.50 -8.51 -14.10
N PHE A 745 33.61 -8.95 -13.22
CA PHE A 745 33.57 -8.55 -11.81
C PHE A 745 33.99 -9.73 -10.93
N LEU A 746 35.03 -9.53 -10.14
CA LEU A 746 35.45 -10.45 -9.10
C LEU A 746 34.65 -10.14 -7.84
N THR A 747 33.88 -11.11 -7.33
CA THR A 747 33.23 -10.97 -6.02
C THR A 747 34.23 -11.33 -4.93
N ALA A 748 35.04 -10.36 -4.49
CA ALA A 748 35.93 -10.55 -3.36
C ALA A 748 35.11 -10.67 -2.05
N GLY A 749 35.35 -11.72 -1.26
CA GLY A 749 34.84 -11.84 0.11
C GLY A 749 33.93 -13.05 0.44
N ASN A 750 33.81 -14.07 -0.42
CA ASN A 750 33.03 -15.29 -0.15
C ASN A 750 33.92 -16.55 -0.27
N PRO A 751 33.68 -17.67 0.44
CA PRO A 751 34.58 -18.85 0.46
C PRO A 751 34.75 -19.59 -0.87
N GLN A 752 34.04 -19.18 -1.92
CA GLN A 752 34.29 -19.62 -3.29
C GLN A 752 34.28 -18.38 -4.19
N ASP A 753 35.44 -18.06 -4.77
CA ASP A 753 35.65 -16.97 -5.71
C ASP A 753 34.70 -17.11 -6.92
N GLY A 754 33.56 -16.43 -6.86
CA GLY A 754 32.65 -16.29 -8.00
C GLY A 754 33.14 -15.22 -8.97
N GLN A 755 33.01 -15.48 -10.27
CA GLN A 755 33.17 -14.47 -11.31
C GLN A 755 31.79 -14.12 -11.88
N VAL A 756 31.44 -12.84 -11.92
CA VAL A 756 30.28 -12.35 -12.66
C VAL A 756 30.78 -11.70 -13.94
N ILE A 757 30.36 -12.23 -15.09
CA ILE A 757 30.73 -11.70 -16.41
C ILE A 757 29.54 -10.92 -16.96
N LEU A 758 29.76 -9.66 -17.29
CA LEU A 758 28.75 -8.75 -17.80
C LEU A 758 29.00 -8.53 -19.29
N TYR A 759 28.01 -8.90 -20.11
CA TYR A 759 28.05 -8.67 -21.54
C TYR A 759 27.31 -7.38 -21.88
N LYS A 760 27.81 -6.67 -22.89
CA LYS A 760 27.07 -5.62 -23.59
C LYS A 760 26.77 -6.14 -24.98
N LYS A 761 25.49 -6.38 -25.28
CA LYS A 761 25.05 -6.84 -26.61
C LYS A 761 24.35 -5.73 -27.37
N CYS A 762 24.60 -5.66 -28.68
CA CYS A 762 23.96 -4.70 -29.59
C CYS A 762 23.05 -5.46 -30.55
N VAL A 763 21.83 -4.96 -30.77
CA VAL A 763 20.82 -5.58 -31.63
C VAL A 763 20.58 -4.68 -32.84
N HIS A 764 20.86 -5.18 -34.05
CA HIS A 764 20.55 -4.46 -35.29
C HIS A 764 19.25 -4.99 -35.91
N LYS A 765 18.22 -4.14 -35.99
CA LYS A 765 17.03 -4.41 -36.80
C LYS A 765 17.30 -4.12 -38.27
N ILE A 766 17.05 -5.10 -39.14
CA ILE A 766 17.13 -4.93 -40.61
C ILE A 766 15.89 -4.17 -41.08
N LYS A 767 15.94 -2.84 -40.92
CA LYS A 767 15.45 -1.78 -41.82
C LYS A 767 15.38 -0.51 -40.99
N THR A 768 16.16 0.48 -41.43
CA THR A 768 16.46 1.78 -40.80
C THR A 768 17.55 1.73 -39.71
N LYS A 769 18.70 2.35 -40.02
CA LYS A 769 19.84 2.57 -39.11
C LYS A 769 19.38 3.31 -37.83
N LEU A 770 19.01 2.56 -36.79
CA LEU A 770 18.82 3.05 -35.44
C LEU A 770 19.68 2.17 -34.53
N LYS A 771 20.86 2.67 -34.15
CA LYS A 771 21.67 2.07 -33.08
C LYS A 771 20.92 2.23 -31.76
N LEU A 772 20.25 1.17 -31.32
CA LEU A 772 19.72 1.06 -29.96
C LEU A 772 20.82 0.46 -29.07
N THR A 773 21.55 1.31 -28.36
CA THR A 773 22.42 0.90 -27.26
C THR A 773 21.56 0.63 -26.03
N LYS A 774 21.13 -0.62 -25.83
CA LYS A 774 20.58 -1.10 -24.55
C LYS A 774 21.59 -2.09 -23.93
N PRO A 775 21.98 -1.95 -22.66
CA PRO A 775 22.79 -2.96 -21.98
C PRO A 775 21.95 -4.23 -21.83
N LEU A 776 22.45 -5.36 -22.35
CA LEU A 776 21.80 -6.67 -22.33
C LEU A 776 22.70 -7.60 -21.51
N ILE A 777 22.30 -7.89 -20.27
CA ILE A 777 23.06 -8.74 -19.35
C ILE A 777 22.73 -10.19 -19.68
N LYS A 778 23.71 -10.95 -20.19
CA LYS A 778 23.65 -12.42 -20.27
C LYS A 778 24.51 -12.97 -19.13
N LEU A 779 24.06 -14.02 -18.43
CA LEU A 779 24.87 -14.73 -17.44
C LEU A 779 25.32 -16.04 -18.09
N THR A 780 26.59 -16.37 -17.99
CA THR A 780 27.10 -17.71 -18.32
C THR A 780 27.68 -18.30 -17.05
N LYS A 781 27.12 -19.42 -16.58
CA LYS A 781 27.77 -20.25 -15.56
C LYS A 781 28.96 -20.94 -16.21
N THR A 782 30.18 -20.56 -15.84
CA THR A 782 31.35 -21.37 -16.15
C THR A 782 31.26 -22.66 -15.33
N LYS A 783 30.96 -23.80 -15.98
CA LYS A 783 31.23 -25.12 -15.41
C LYS A 783 32.74 -25.20 -15.15
N LEU A 784 33.16 -25.19 -13.89
CA LEU A 784 34.44 -25.76 -13.51
C LEU A 784 34.31 -27.28 -13.72
N LYS A 785 34.94 -27.81 -14.77
CA LYS A 785 35.31 -29.22 -14.80
C LYS A 785 36.29 -29.44 -13.65
N LEU A 786 35.91 -30.27 -12.69
CA LEU A 786 36.84 -31.12 -11.96
C LEU A 786 36.70 -32.51 -12.57
#